data_AF-A0A9C9N5W9-F1
#
_entry.id   AF-A0A9C9N5W9-F1
#
_cell.length_a   1.000
_cell.length_b   1.000
_cell.length_c   1.000
_cell.angle_alpha   90.00
_cell.angle_beta   90.00
_cell.angle_gamma   90.00
#
_symmetry.space_group_name_H-M   'P 1'
#
loop_
_entity.id
_entity.type
_entity.pdbx_description
1 polymer ?
#
loop_
_entity_poly.entity_id
_entity_poly.type
_entity_poly.pdbx_seq_one_letter_code
_entity_poly.pdbx_strand_id
1 'polypeptide(L)'
;MQSRNTAPVSVPVRIGLVTDVGKIDDGTFNQYAYEGMTRAAEEFRLETTYIETARPDDGADNILTLIEQGYQVIITVGQMLGEVTERIATDHPDVNFVTIDFAPYPVLPNVMGLLFAEDQAGFLAGALAGYMTQSNVLGVIAGDRIPPVIKFRKGFTNGAKHVNSKVRVLSEHVKSFTDPEKGRVMAQSFIEQGADVIFGAGGETGSGGIRGAAEQGAWVIGVDQDEWVTTFEDGQAPGSDRLLSSAIKRVDNAVYAAIRRAVEGQFVGETATFEAGNEGIGLATYHAAESAIPEEVKGRIDEIAAGLRSGTVTTGVGPSGEDVAETLWDRIKSWRWSELAVLALAVFTAVLIGAAIIWVTRASELRGAGETWGQVIPQANRLVLAAYGGLFEGAIGSPKALVTTLTYCTPYILAGLAVALGFQCGLFNIGAEGQLYIGALAATFVGFTVTGLPTYIHLPLAIAAGMLAGAVWGAIPGLLKATTGAHEVINTIMMNYIAVKTVDYLVKNPLKDPTASLDRTPFVAESARYPLLSTQYGLHMGFLLALVTIVFVWWFLFKTTWGFEIRTVGANPSAAQYAGMSVSRNFVLAMGLSGALAGLAGIGIVLGRPSEYALKAAFSSGFGFDSIAVALLAKSHPFGIFPAAFLWGALRNGAGLMQVRAQGISIDLVSIIQALVIMFIAADQIIRWLYRMRARREAMVVFTRGWGG
;
A
#
# COMPACT_ATOMS: atom_id res chain seq x y z
N MET A 1 -2.07 77.19 -20.23
CA MET A 1 -1.65 75.79 -20.45
C MET A 1 -1.27 75.21 -19.10
N GLN A 2 -2.19 74.49 -18.45
CA GLN A 2 -1.94 73.70 -17.24
C GLN A 2 -2.15 72.23 -17.63
N SER A 3 -1.08 71.45 -17.65
CA SER A 3 -1.13 70.01 -17.89
C SER A 3 -1.65 69.32 -16.63
N ARG A 4 -2.85 68.73 -16.73
CA ARG A 4 -3.37 67.79 -15.74
C ARG A 4 -2.46 66.57 -15.69
N ASN A 5 -1.81 66.38 -14.56
CA ASN A 5 -1.12 65.16 -14.21
C ASN A 5 -2.19 64.15 -13.76
N THR A 6 -2.65 63.29 -14.67
CA THR A 6 -3.52 62.16 -14.33
C THR A 6 -2.62 61.00 -13.91
N ALA A 7 -2.55 60.73 -12.60
CA ALA A 7 -2.08 59.45 -12.09
C ALA A 7 -2.88 58.30 -12.74
N PRO A 8 -2.26 57.15 -13.04
CA PRO A 8 -3.00 56.01 -13.57
C PRO A 8 -4.03 55.57 -12.53
N VAL A 9 -5.28 55.46 -12.95
CA VAL A 9 -6.36 54.85 -12.18
C VAL A 9 -5.98 53.39 -11.98
N SER A 10 -5.58 53.02 -10.75
CA SER A 10 -5.32 51.63 -10.38
C SER A 10 -6.64 50.86 -10.49
N VAL A 11 -6.69 49.91 -11.43
CA VAL A 11 -7.80 48.94 -11.50
C VAL A 11 -7.86 48.21 -10.16
N PRO A 12 -9.01 48.14 -9.47
CA PRO A 12 -9.11 47.44 -8.20
C PRO A 12 -8.75 45.96 -8.39
N VAL A 13 -7.89 45.42 -7.52
CA VAL A 13 -7.49 44.01 -7.55
C VAL A 13 -8.75 43.16 -7.31
N ARG A 14 -9.07 42.28 -8.26
CA ARG A 14 -10.22 41.38 -8.17
C ARG A 14 -9.77 40.05 -7.59
N ILE A 15 -10.46 39.57 -6.57
CA ILE A 15 -10.10 38.34 -5.84
C ILE A 15 -11.21 37.30 -5.96
N GLY A 16 -10.86 36.09 -6.40
CA GLY A 16 -11.79 34.97 -6.49
C GLY A 16 -11.40 33.87 -5.50
N LEU A 17 -12.39 33.19 -4.92
CA LEU A 17 -12.19 32.04 -4.05
C LEU A 17 -12.83 30.79 -4.65
N VAL A 18 -12.15 29.65 -4.57
CA VAL A 18 -12.67 28.34 -4.98
C VAL A 18 -12.58 27.38 -3.80
N THR A 19 -13.70 26.80 -3.38
CA THR A 19 -13.72 25.73 -2.35
C THR A 19 -13.31 24.39 -2.96
N ASP A 20 -12.77 23.45 -2.19
CA ASP A 20 -12.42 22.11 -2.70
C ASP A 20 -13.66 21.21 -2.86
N VAL A 21 -14.44 21.06 -1.79
CA VAL A 21 -15.79 20.50 -1.76
C VAL A 21 -16.52 21.14 -0.58
N GLY A 22 -17.77 21.52 -0.79
CA GLY A 22 -18.61 22.08 0.26
C GLY A 22 -18.80 23.59 0.08
N LYS A 23 -19.42 24.18 1.10
CA LYS A 23 -19.98 25.53 1.02
C LYS A 23 -19.20 26.53 1.84
N ILE A 24 -19.33 27.81 1.51
CA ILE A 24 -18.73 28.90 2.29
C ILE A 24 -19.43 29.14 3.64
N ASP A 25 -20.52 28.45 3.93
CA ASP A 25 -21.25 28.47 5.21
C ASP A 25 -21.20 27.10 5.93
N ASP A 26 -20.14 26.33 5.70
CA ASP A 26 -19.93 24.98 6.26
C ASP A 26 -19.70 24.93 7.78
N GLY A 27 -19.74 26.06 8.47
CA GLY A 27 -19.55 26.13 9.91
C GLY A 27 -18.13 25.79 10.36
N THR A 28 -17.17 25.56 9.45
CA THR A 28 -15.81 25.12 9.78
C THR A 28 -14.74 25.76 8.88
N PHE A 29 -14.22 25.04 7.88
CA PHE A 29 -12.98 25.36 7.18
C PHE A 29 -13.18 26.35 6.02
N ASN A 30 -14.15 26.11 5.14
CA ASN A 30 -14.39 26.98 3.98
C ASN A 30 -14.96 28.33 4.43
N GLN A 31 -15.82 28.33 5.45
CA GLN A 31 -16.36 29.57 6.01
C GLN A 31 -15.25 30.48 6.51
N TYR A 32 -14.24 29.93 7.20
CA TYR A 32 -13.19 30.76 7.78
C TYR A 32 -12.27 31.38 6.71
N ALA A 33 -12.05 30.67 5.60
CA ALA A 33 -11.37 31.24 4.43
C ALA A 33 -12.19 32.38 3.79
N TYR A 34 -13.50 32.18 3.64
CA TYR A 34 -14.42 33.17 3.07
C TYR A 34 -14.53 34.44 3.95
N GLU A 35 -14.57 34.29 5.26
CA GLU A 35 -14.57 35.41 6.22
C GLU A 35 -13.27 36.22 6.14
N GLY A 36 -12.13 35.55 6.04
CA GLY A 36 -10.82 36.19 5.82
C GLY A 36 -10.80 37.04 4.54
N MET A 37 -11.35 36.49 3.44
CA MET A 37 -11.48 37.21 2.18
C MET A 37 -12.45 38.39 2.29
N THR A 38 -13.60 38.20 2.91
CA THR A 38 -14.65 39.23 3.05
C THR A 38 -14.14 40.40 3.90
N ARG A 39 -13.45 40.11 5.01
CA ARG A 39 -12.82 41.14 5.86
C ARG A 39 -11.80 41.98 5.08
N ALA A 40 -10.97 41.33 4.27
CA ALA A 40 -10.01 42.04 3.42
C ALA A 40 -10.71 42.86 2.31
N ALA A 41 -11.78 42.32 1.73
CA ALA A 41 -12.57 42.99 0.70
C ALA A 41 -13.21 44.29 1.22
N GLU A 42 -13.75 44.28 2.44
CA GLU A 42 -14.34 45.46 3.07
C GLU A 42 -13.27 46.52 3.38
N GLU A 43 -12.13 46.12 3.95
CA GLU A 43 -11.07 47.04 4.34
C GLU A 43 -10.40 47.70 3.13
N PHE A 44 -10.07 46.91 2.10
CA PHE A 44 -9.36 47.38 0.92
C PHE A 44 -10.28 47.77 -0.26
N ARG A 45 -11.61 47.65 -0.08
CA ARG A 45 -12.64 47.95 -1.09
C ARG A 45 -12.43 47.16 -2.40
N LEU A 46 -12.23 45.86 -2.26
CA LEU A 46 -11.92 44.95 -3.36
C LEU A 46 -13.21 44.40 -3.98
N GLU A 47 -13.13 44.05 -5.26
CA GLU A 47 -14.18 43.27 -5.91
C GLU A 47 -13.87 41.79 -5.70
N THR A 48 -14.81 41.05 -5.11
CA THR A 48 -14.62 39.64 -4.81
C THR A 48 -15.73 38.76 -5.37
N THR A 49 -15.39 37.48 -5.60
CA THR A 49 -16.36 36.43 -5.90
C THR A 49 -15.91 35.12 -5.31
N TYR A 50 -16.79 34.13 -5.35
CA TYR A 50 -16.47 32.77 -4.93
C TYR A 50 -17.19 31.76 -5.83
N ILE A 51 -16.62 30.56 -5.92
CA ILE A 51 -17.23 29.40 -6.57
C ILE A 51 -17.17 28.23 -5.59
N GLU A 52 -18.35 27.71 -5.24
CA GLU A 52 -18.47 26.51 -4.43
C GLU A 52 -18.34 25.27 -5.30
N THR A 53 -17.38 24.40 -4.97
CA THR A 53 -17.15 23.18 -5.73
C THR A 53 -18.07 22.07 -5.23
N ALA A 54 -18.93 21.58 -6.12
CA ALA A 54 -19.85 20.48 -5.82
C ALA A 54 -19.17 19.11 -5.86
N ARG A 55 -18.22 18.91 -6.77
CA ARG A 55 -17.47 17.66 -6.92
C ARG A 55 -15.98 17.96 -7.07
N PRO A 56 -15.09 17.15 -6.48
CA PRO A 56 -13.64 17.39 -6.56
C PRO A 56 -13.10 17.61 -7.98
N ASP A 57 -13.67 16.93 -8.98
CA ASP A 57 -13.24 17.03 -10.38
C ASP A 57 -13.52 18.40 -11.02
N ASP A 58 -14.46 19.19 -10.47
CA ASP A 58 -14.88 20.48 -11.04
C ASP A 58 -13.91 21.62 -10.68
N GLY A 59 -12.96 21.39 -9.77
CA GLY A 59 -12.04 22.42 -9.25
C GLY A 59 -11.17 23.09 -10.32
N ALA A 60 -10.74 22.34 -11.34
CA ALA A 60 -9.94 22.89 -12.44
C ALA A 60 -10.73 23.95 -13.24
N ASP A 61 -11.95 23.58 -13.63
CA ASP A 61 -12.85 24.43 -14.42
C ASP A 61 -13.27 25.67 -13.63
N ASN A 62 -13.48 25.52 -12.31
CA ASN A 62 -13.79 26.63 -11.41
C ASN A 62 -12.64 27.65 -11.33
N ILE A 63 -11.39 27.18 -11.20
CA ILE A 63 -10.21 28.06 -11.20
C ILE A 63 -10.08 28.78 -12.55
N LEU A 64 -10.18 28.04 -13.66
CA LEU A 64 -10.08 28.62 -15.01
C LEU A 64 -11.18 29.65 -15.29
N THR A 65 -12.39 29.42 -14.79
CA THR A 65 -13.51 30.38 -14.91
C THR A 65 -13.16 31.73 -14.28
N LEU A 66 -12.50 31.73 -13.11
CA LEU A 66 -12.07 32.99 -12.47
C LEU A 66 -10.95 33.68 -13.25
N ILE A 67 -10.03 32.91 -13.83
CA ILE A 67 -8.98 33.47 -14.71
C ILE A 67 -9.61 34.13 -15.93
N GLU A 68 -10.53 33.44 -16.61
CA GLU A 68 -11.25 33.96 -17.78
C GLU A 68 -12.08 35.22 -17.46
N GLN A 69 -12.65 35.28 -16.26
CA GLN A 69 -13.37 36.46 -15.78
C GLN A 69 -12.45 37.62 -15.39
N GLY A 70 -11.12 37.43 -15.41
CA GLY A 70 -10.14 38.46 -15.11
C GLY A 70 -9.99 38.74 -13.62
N TYR A 71 -9.94 37.70 -12.78
CA TYR A 71 -9.52 37.79 -11.38
C TYR A 71 -7.99 37.67 -11.28
N GLN A 72 -7.34 38.56 -10.53
CA GLN A 72 -5.88 38.63 -10.43
C GLN A 72 -5.31 37.83 -9.27
N VAL A 73 -6.11 37.58 -8.24
CA VAL A 73 -5.75 36.76 -7.08
C VAL A 73 -6.79 35.66 -6.94
N ILE A 74 -6.36 34.40 -6.99
CA ILE A 74 -7.24 33.24 -6.82
C ILE A 74 -6.86 32.48 -5.56
N ILE A 75 -7.81 32.35 -4.64
CA ILE A 75 -7.68 31.60 -3.40
C ILE A 75 -8.28 30.22 -3.62
N THR A 76 -7.50 29.16 -3.39
CA THR A 76 -7.97 27.78 -3.51
C THR A 76 -7.94 27.13 -2.14
N VAL A 77 -9.12 26.76 -1.65
CA VAL A 77 -9.32 26.29 -0.27
C VAL A 77 -9.23 24.77 -0.24
N GLY A 78 -8.21 24.25 0.45
CA GLY A 78 -8.09 22.81 0.74
C GLY A 78 -7.02 22.08 -0.08
N GLN A 79 -6.46 21.04 0.54
CA GLN A 79 -5.37 20.24 -0.01
C GLN A 79 -5.72 19.59 -1.36
N MET A 80 -6.99 19.26 -1.58
CA MET A 80 -7.45 18.55 -2.78
C MET A 80 -7.30 19.37 -4.06
N LEU A 81 -7.34 20.71 -3.95
CA LEU A 81 -7.11 21.63 -5.07
C LEU A 81 -5.63 21.90 -5.34
N GLY A 82 -4.73 21.43 -4.47
CA GLY A 82 -3.31 21.80 -4.52
C GLY A 82 -2.61 21.50 -5.84
N GLU A 83 -2.59 20.23 -6.24
CA GLU A 83 -1.89 19.78 -7.46
C GLU A 83 -2.47 20.40 -8.74
N VAL A 84 -3.80 20.59 -8.79
CA VAL A 84 -4.44 21.24 -9.94
C VAL A 84 -4.11 22.72 -9.99
N THR A 85 -4.06 23.40 -8.84
CA THR A 85 -3.69 24.81 -8.74
C THR A 85 -2.23 25.02 -9.12
N GLU A 86 -1.31 24.16 -8.69
CA GLU A 86 0.11 24.22 -9.08
C GLU A 86 0.29 24.13 -10.60
N ARG A 87 -0.42 23.20 -11.25
CA ARG A 87 -0.40 23.06 -12.70
C ARG A 87 -0.93 24.31 -13.41
N ILE A 88 -2.10 24.81 -12.99
CA ILE A 88 -2.70 26.01 -13.59
C ILE A 88 -1.82 27.25 -13.35
N ALA A 89 -1.26 27.40 -12.15
CA ALA A 89 -0.39 28.52 -11.81
C ALA A 89 0.88 28.56 -12.66
N THR A 90 1.39 27.39 -13.08
CA THR A 90 2.52 27.29 -14.00
C THR A 90 2.17 27.84 -15.39
N ASP A 91 0.94 27.61 -15.86
CA ASP A 91 0.46 28.05 -17.16
C ASP A 91 -0.02 29.52 -17.17
N HIS A 92 -0.27 30.10 -15.98
CA HIS A 92 -0.79 31.45 -15.79
C HIS A 92 0.09 32.29 -14.84
N PRO A 93 1.32 32.67 -15.27
CA PRO A 93 2.26 33.41 -14.42
C PRO A 93 1.84 34.85 -14.12
N ASP A 94 0.81 35.36 -14.80
CA ASP A 94 0.21 36.69 -14.61
C ASP A 94 -0.86 36.72 -13.51
N VAL A 95 -1.28 35.55 -13.00
CA VAL A 95 -2.26 35.40 -11.91
C VAL A 95 -1.54 34.94 -10.64
N ASN A 96 -1.88 35.57 -9.51
CA ASN A 96 -1.37 35.18 -8.20
C ASN A 96 -2.32 34.16 -7.55
N PHE A 97 -1.78 33.09 -6.98
CA PHE A 97 -2.55 32.03 -6.33
C PHE A 97 -2.22 31.95 -4.84
N VAL A 98 -3.26 31.84 -4.01
CA VAL A 98 -3.13 31.57 -2.57
C VAL A 98 -3.70 30.18 -2.31
N THR A 99 -2.84 29.21 -2.01
CA THR A 99 -3.26 27.82 -1.76
C THR A 99 -3.36 27.58 -0.26
N ILE A 100 -4.51 27.11 0.23
CA ILE A 100 -4.71 26.76 1.65
C ILE A 100 -4.51 25.25 1.81
N ASP A 101 -3.73 24.86 2.82
CA ASP A 101 -3.32 23.48 3.14
C ASP A 101 -2.37 22.81 2.16
N PHE A 102 -2.06 23.48 1.06
CA PHE A 102 -1.13 23.02 0.05
C PHE A 102 -0.03 24.05 -0.20
N ALA A 103 1.18 23.57 -0.49
CA ALA A 103 2.26 24.41 -0.99
C ALA A 103 3.06 23.63 -2.07
N PRO A 104 3.30 24.24 -3.25
CA PRO A 104 4.04 23.58 -4.33
C PRO A 104 5.53 23.40 -3.97
N TYR A 105 6.16 22.38 -4.55
CA TYR A 105 7.60 22.16 -4.41
C TYR A 105 8.24 21.79 -5.77
N PRO A 106 9.15 22.62 -6.31
CA PRO A 106 9.65 23.87 -5.74
C PRO A 106 8.60 24.98 -5.68
N VAL A 107 8.81 25.98 -4.82
CA VAL A 107 7.92 27.13 -4.71
C VAL A 107 7.82 27.87 -6.05
N LEU A 108 6.59 28.15 -6.48
CA LEU A 108 6.31 28.91 -7.70
C LEU A 108 6.25 30.41 -7.39
N PRO A 109 6.82 31.31 -8.23
CA PRO A 109 6.89 32.75 -7.95
C PRO A 109 5.54 33.45 -7.76
N ASN A 110 4.47 32.92 -8.34
CA ASN A 110 3.11 33.42 -8.29
C ASN A 110 2.19 32.60 -7.35
N VAL A 111 2.74 31.73 -6.50
CA VAL A 111 1.93 30.92 -5.56
C VAL A 111 2.39 31.10 -4.12
N MET A 112 1.47 31.57 -3.26
CA MET A 112 1.65 31.64 -1.81
C MET A 112 0.90 30.47 -1.15
N GLY A 113 1.64 29.48 -0.67
CA GLY A 113 1.09 28.33 0.06
C GLY A 113 0.96 28.60 1.54
N LEU A 114 -0.26 28.47 2.08
CA LEU A 114 -0.60 28.66 3.48
C LEU A 114 -0.73 27.28 4.14
N LEU A 115 0.28 26.90 4.94
CA LEU A 115 0.31 25.66 5.70
C LEU A 115 0.09 25.95 7.18
N PHE A 116 -0.49 25.01 7.91
CA PHE A 116 -0.74 25.15 9.35
C PHE A 116 -0.04 24.05 10.13
N ALA A 117 0.19 24.26 11.42
CA ALA A 117 0.68 23.24 12.34
C ALA A 117 -0.50 22.56 13.04
N GLU A 118 -1.35 21.84 12.28
CA GLU A 118 -2.56 21.20 12.82
C GLU A 118 -2.25 20.17 13.92
N ASP A 119 -1.05 19.61 13.89
CA ASP A 119 -0.56 18.73 14.94
C ASP A 119 -0.41 19.45 16.29
N GLN A 120 -0.03 20.73 16.31
CA GLN A 120 0.08 21.50 17.56
C GLN A 120 -1.31 21.83 18.13
N ALA A 121 -2.25 22.22 17.28
CA ALA A 121 -3.65 22.44 17.67
C ALA A 121 -4.29 21.14 18.18
N GLY A 122 -4.11 20.06 17.43
CA GLY A 122 -4.53 18.72 17.82
C GLY A 122 -3.90 18.31 19.15
N PHE A 123 -2.61 18.57 19.37
CA PHE A 123 -1.91 18.23 20.62
C PHE A 123 -2.52 18.93 21.84
N LEU A 124 -2.84 20.21 21.73
CA LEU A 124 -3.54 20.95 22.80
C LEU A 124 -4.93 20.37 23.08
N ALA A 125 -5.71 20.10 22.03
CA ALA A 125 -7.01 19.45 22.15
C ALA A 125 -6.92 18.06 22.81
N GLY A 126 -5.91 17.28 22.41
CA GLY A 126 -5.62 15.97 22.98
C GLY A 126 -5.24 16.03 24.45
N ALA A 127 -4.36 16.96 24.82
CA ALA A 127 -3.97 17.19 26.22
C ALA A 127 -5.19 17.57 27.08
N LEU A 128 -6.04 18.48 26.58
CA LEU A 128 -7.28 18.86 27.28
C LEU A 128 -8.20 17.64 27.46
N ALA A 129 -8.42 16.86 26.40
CA ALA A 129 -9.21 15.63 26.47
C ALA A 129 -8.61 14.59 27.44
N GLY A 130 -7.28 14.47 27.47
CA GLY A 130 -6.56 13.55 28.35
C GLY A 130 -6.65 13.89 29.84
N TYR A 131 -6.78 15.18 30.18
CA TYR A 131 -7.08 15.64 31.54
C TYR A 131 -8.56 15.51 31.91
N MET A 132 -9.46 15.72 30.94
CA MET A 132 -10.90 15.74 31.20
C MET A 132 -11.56 14.35 31.19
N THR A 133 -10.94 13.34 30.57
CA THR A 133 -11.49 11.97 30.52
C THR A 133 -11.56 11.30 31.89
N GLN A 134 -12.66 10.61 32.13
CA GLN A 134 -12.89 9.70 33.25
C GLN A 134 -12.72 8.23 32.82
N SER A 135 -13.03 7.91 31.57
CA SER A 135 -13.00 6.54 31.03
C SER A 135 -11.61 6.08 30.57
N ASN A 136 -10.69 7.02 30.30
CA ASN A 136 -9.47 6.81 29.53
C ASN A 136 -9.71 6.31 28.09
N VAL A 137 -10.89 6.52 27.52
CA VAL A 137 -11.23 6.21 26.13
C VAL A 137 -11.67 7.50 25.46
N LEU A 138 -10.97 7.86 24.39
CA LEU A 138 -11.27 9.07 23.61
C LEU A 138 -11.67 8.67 22.19
N GLY A 139 -12.43 9.50 21.48
CA GLY A 139 -12.79 9.29 20.09
C GLY A 139 -12.30 10.42 19.18
N VAL A 140 -11.83 10.09 17.98
CA VAL A 140 -11.52 11.07 16.92
C VAL A 140 -12.26 10.70 15.65
N ILE A 141 -13.17 11.57 15.23
CA ILE A 141 -13.91 11.45 13.97
C ILE A 141 -13.16 12.25 12.94
N ALA A 142 -12.35 11.57 12.15
CA ALA A 142 -11.51 12.20 11.13
C ALA A 142 -12.24 12.22 9.78
N GLY A 143 -12.11 13.31 9.03
CA GLY A 143 -12.57 13.41 7.64
C GLY A 143 -11.72 12.55 6.69
N ASP A 144 -11.65 12.95 5.42
CA ASP A 144 -10.87 12.17 4.43
C ASP A 144 -9.38 12.13 4.81
N ARG A 145 -8.67 11.12 4.29
CA ARG A 145 -7.29 10.83 4.66
C ARG A 145 -6.29 11.71 3.93
N ILE A 146 -6.26 12.99 4.31
CA ILE A 146 -5.32 14.02 3.83
C ILE A 146 -4.34 14.45 4.92
N PRO A 147 -3.18 15.04 4.59
CA PRO A 147 -2.15 15.42 5.57
C PRO A 147 -2.66 16.28 6.75
N PRO A 148 -3.46 17.35 6.54
CA PRO A 148 -3.99 18.15 7.66
C PRO A 148 -4.79 17.32 8.67
N VAL A 149 -5.69 16.45 8.19
CA VAL A 149 -6.51 15.56 9.04
C VAL A 149 -5.65 14.54 9.78
N ILE A 150 -4.61 14.01 9.12
CA ILE A 150 -3.66 13.10 9.77
C ILE A 150 -2.93 13.83 10.91
N LYS A 151 -2.51 15.07 10.69
CA LYS A 151 -1.82 15.89 11.69
C LYS A 151 -2.70 16.20 12.89
N PHE A 152 -3.94 16.64 12.69
CA PHE A 152 -4.91 16.81 13.79
C PHE A 152 -5.08 15.54 14.61
N ARG A 153 -5.38 14.40 13.96
CA ARG A 153 -5.61 13.13 14.66
C ARG A 153 -4.38 12.67 15.44
N LYS A 154 -3.19 12.74 14.84
CA LYS A 154 -1.96 12.31 15.49
C LYS A 154 -1.56 13.25 16.62
N GLY A 155 -1.64 14.56 16.39
CA GLY A 155 -1.47 15.59 17.41
C GLY A 155 -2.36 15.31 18.61
N PHE A 156 -3.66 15.13 18.39
CA PHE A 156 -4.63 14.78 19.44
C PHE A 156 -4.25 13.51 20.20
N THR A 157 -3.88 12.45 19.48
CA THR A 157 -3.48 11.19 20.12
C THR A 157 -2.23 11.36 20.97
N ASN A 158 -1.24 12.10 20.48
CA ASN A 158 0.04 12.31 21.16
C ASN A 158 -0.12 13.24 22.37
N GLY A 159 -0.91 14.31 22.25
CA GLY A 159 -1.23 15.23 23.35
C GLY A 159 -1.98 14.53 24.48
N ALA A 160 -2.98 13.71 24.16
CA ALA A 160 -3.71 12.94 25.16
C ALA A 160 -2.79 11.97 25.93
N LYS A 161 -1.91 11.27 25.21
CA LYS A 161 -0.94 10.34 25.83
C LYS A 161 0.16 11.04 26.61
N HIS A 162 0.51 12.27 26.23
CA HIS A 162 1.51 13.08 26.92
C HIS A 162 1.09 13.36 28.36
N VAL A 163 -0.19 13.68 28.57
CA VAL A 163 -0.73 14.01 29.90
C VAL A 163 -1.29 12.78 30.63
N ASN A 164 -1.78 11.79 29.89
CA ASN A 164 -2.37 10.58 30.45
C ASN A 164 -1.99 9.36 29.60
N SER A 165 -0.95 8.64 30.03
CA SER A 165 -0.43 7.46 29.32
C SER A 165 -1.40 6.27 29.23
N LYS A 166 -2.50 6.28 29.99
CA LYS A 166 -3.50 5.19 30.01
C LYS A 166 -4.59 5.35 28.94
N VAL A 167 -4.64 6.49 28.25
CA VAL A 167 -5.70 6.74 27.26
C VAL A 167 -5.61 5.82 26.05
N ARG A 168 -6.79 5.33 25.64
CA ARG A 168 -7.02 4.59 24.41
C ARG A 168 -7.84 5.46 23.47
N VAL A 169 -7.24 5.88 22.36
CA VAL A 169 -7.91 6.70 21.35
C VAL A 169 -8.52 5.81 20.27
N LEU A 170 -9.84 5.83 20.16
CA LEU A 170 -10.60 5.29 19.03
C LEU A 170 -10.55 6.32 17.90
N SER A 171 -10.24 5.89 16.68
CA SER A 171 -10.22 6.80 15.55
C SER A 171 -10.48 6.07 14.24
N GLU A 172 -11.31 6.68 13.40
CA GLU A 172 -11.64 6.20 12.06
C GLU A 172 -11.71 7.39 11.09
N HIS A 173 -11.35 7.15 9.83
CA HIS A 173 -11.53 8.12 8.75
C HIS A 173 -12.86 7.90 8.05
N VAL A 174 -13.63 8.96 7.93
CA VAL A 174 -14.83 9.01 7.09
C VAL A 174 -14.42 9.63 5.75
N LYS A 175 -14.65 8.92 4.66
CA LYS A 175 -14.35 9.41 3.30
C LYS A 175 -15.39 10.44 2.84
N SER A 176 -15.53 11.52 3.60
CA SER A 176 -16.42 12.67 3.36
C SER A 176 -16.13 13.77 4.38
N PHE A 177 -16.15 15.03 3.94
CA PHE A 177 -16.18 16.21 4.83
C PHE A 177 -17.60 16.75 5.07
N THR A 178 -18.57 16.35 4.24
CA THR A 178 -19.92 16.93 4.18
C THR A 178 -21.02 15.91 4.54
N ASP A 179 -20.74 14.96 5.45
CA ASP A 179 -21.69 13.90 5.86
C ASP A 179 -21.87 13.87 7.39
N PRO A 180 -22.63 14.83 7.95
CA PRO A 180 -22.82 14.95 9.40
C PRO A 180 -23.48 13.72 10.03
N GLU A 181 -24.35 13.02 9.29
CA GLU A 181 -25.03 11.83 9.80
C GLU A 181 -24.06 10.65 9.98
N LYS A 182 -23.11 10.44 9.04
CA LYS A 182 -22.04 9.46 9.26
C LYS A 182 -21.16 9.81 10.45
N GLY A 183 -20.88 11.11 10.65
CA GLY A 183 -20.20 11.61 11.84
C GLY A 183 -20.92 11.21 13.11
N ARG A 184 -22.22 11.50 13.18
CA ARG A 184 -23.11 11.18 14.30
C ARG A 184 -23.13 9.69 14.64
N VAL A 185 -23.26 8.84 13.63
CA VAL A 185 -23.25 7.37 13.79
C VAL A 185 -21.90 6.88 14.31
N MET A 186 -20.80 7.46 13.82
CA MET A 186 -19.45 7.12 14.30
C MET A 186 -19.25 7.52 15.77
N ALA A 187 -19.68 8.72 16.14
CA ALA A 187 -19.65 9.21 17.52
C ALA A 187 -20.37 8.25 18.47
N GLN A 188 -21.59 7.84 18.10
CA GLN A 188 -22.37 6.87 18.87
C GLN A 188 -21.61 5.54 19.04
N SER A 189 -20.99 5.03 17.98
CA SER A 189 -20.18 3.80 18.05
C SER A 189 -18.97 3.93 18.98
N PHE A 190 -18.35 5.11 19.06
CA PHE A 190 -17.24 5.36 19.99
C PHE A 190 -17.72 5.44 21.44
N ILE A 191 -18.85 6.10 21.69
CA ILE A 191 -19.48 6.18 23.02
C ILE A 191 -19.87 4.78 23.51
N GLU A 192 -20.46 3.94 22.66
CA GLU A 192 -20.76 2.53 22.98
C GLU A 192 -19.51 1.71 23.34
N GLN A 193 -18.35 2.08 22.79
CA GLN A 193 -17.05 1.49 23.10
C GLN A 193 -16.35 2.14 24.31
N GLY A 194 -17.05 3.04 25.00
CA GLY A 194 -16.66 3.67 26.25
C GLY A 194 -16.05 5.06 26.11
N ALA A 195 -16.03 5.68 24.93
CA ALA A 195 -15.45 7.01 24.76
C ALA A 195 -16.29 8.09 25.46
N ASP A 196 -15.63 8.94 26.25
CA ASP A 196 -16.27 10.04 26.99
C ASP A 196 -15.82 11.44 26.56
N VAL A 197 -14.83 11.52 25.66
CA VAL A 197 -14.45 12.75 24.95
C VAL A 197 -14.33 12.47 23.45
N ILE A 198 -15.00 13.27 22.60
CA ILE A 198 -15.00 13.14 21.14
C ILE A 198 -14.42 14.38 20.48
N PHE A 199 -13.43 14.20 19.60
CA PHE A 199 -12.84 15.24 18.78
C PHE A 199 -13.31 15.10 17.33
N GLY A 200 -13.92 16.16 16.78
CA GLY A 200 -14.38 16.21 15.39
C GLY A 200 -13.35 16.89 14.49
N ALA A 201 -12.59 16.13 13.72
CA ALA A 201 -11.54 16.62 12.82
C ALA A 201 -11.86 16.28 11.35
N GLY A 202 -12.99 16.78 10.85
CA GLY A 202 -13.51 16.34 9.54
C GLY A 202 -14.58 17.23 8.92
N GLY A 203 -14.50 18.56 9.07
CA GLY A 203 -15.53 19.49 8.57
C GLY A 203 -16.90 19.19 9.15
N GLU A 204 -17.97 19.38 8.37
CA GLU A 204 -19.36 19.10 8.78
C GLU A 204 -19.56 17.65 9.26
N THR A 205 -18.83 16.68 8.69
CA THR A 205 -18.83 15.29 9.19
C THR A 205 -18.35 15.24 10.65
N GLY A 206 -17.29 15.99 10.98
CA GLY A 206 -16.80 16.13 12.36
C GLY A 206 -17.82 16.84 13.24
N SER A 207 -18.37 17.96 12.77
CA SER A 207 -19.38 18.78 13.46
C SER A 207 -20.64 17.98 13.82
N GLY A 208 -21.16 17.17 12.90
CA GLY A 208 -22.28 16.26 13.16
C GLY A 208 -21.95 15.19 14.21
N GLY A 209 -20.71 14.72 14.21
CA GLY A 209 -20.19 13.79 15.21
C GLY A 209 -20.14 14.40 16.62
N ILE A 210 -19.59 15.60 16.77
CA ILE A 210 -19.52 16.27 18.07
C ILE A 210 -20.92 16.68 18.57
N ARG A 211 -21.81 17.16 17.69
CA ARG A 211 -23.18 17.49 18.10
C ARG A 211 -23.91 16.26 18.64
N GLY A 212 -23.82 15.13 17.92
CA GLY A 212 -24.41 13.87 18.36
C GLY A 212 -23.81 13.28 19.64
N ALA A 213 -22.52 13.51 19.90
CA ALA A 213 -21.85 13.08 21.12
C ALA A 213 -22.24 13.96 22.32
N ALA A 214 -22.28 15.27 22.12
CA ALA A 214 -22.65 16.26 23.13
C ALA A 214 -24.09 16.06 23.63
N GLU A 215 -25.03 15.77 22.72
CA GLU A 215 -26.43 15.43 23.06
C GLU A 215 -26.53 14.17 23.94
N GLN A 216 -25.55 13.27 23.86
CA GLN A 216 -25.44 12.07 24.71
C GLN A 216 -24.64 12.32 26.00
N GLY A 217 -24.22 13.56 26.25
CA GLY A 217 -23.51 13.98 27.46
C GLY A 217 -22.01 13.73 27.45
N ALA A 218 -21.42 13.28 26.33
CA ALA A 218 -19.97 13.19 26.20
C ALA A 218 -19.36 14.59 26.03
N TRP A 219 -18.13 14.80 26.51
CA TRP A 219 -17.40 16.01 26.21
C TRP A 219 -16.98 16.03 24.75
N VAL A 220 -16.93 17.22 24.15
CA VAL A 220 -16.55 17.35 22.74
C VAL A 220 -15.55 18.47 22.51
N ILE A 221 -14.75 18.33 21.46
CA ILE A 221 -13.81 19.33 21.00
C ILE A 221 -14.00 19.53 19.49
N GLY A 222 -14.20 20.79 19.10
CA GLY A 222 -14.35 21.19 17.70
C GLY A 222 -13.02 21.45 16.98
N VAL A 223 -13.06 21.89 15.72
CA VAL A 223 -11.87 22.16 14.90
C VAL A 223 -12.05 23.34 13.95
N ASP A 224 -10.92 23.84 13.43
CA ASP A 224 -10.78 24.91 12.45
C ASP A 224 -11.17 26.29 12.98
N GLN A 225 -12.45 26.51 13.29
CA GLN A 225 -12.91 27.73 13.93
C GLN A 225 -13.63 27.42 15.25
N ASP A 226 -14.12 28.46 15.91
CA ASP A 226 -14.81 28.28 17.18
C ASP A 226 -16.24 27.75 16.96
N GLU A 227 -16.37 26.42 17.01
CA GLU A 227 -17.64 25.74 16.81
C GLU A 227 -18.69 26.03 17.88
N TRP A 228 -18.36 26.78 18.93
CA TRP A 228 -19.35 27.39 19.82
C TRP A 228 -20.30 28.32 19.04
N VAL A 229 -19.73 29.15 18.16
CA VAL A 229 -20.46 30.15 17.39
C VAL A 229 -21.23 29.48 16.25
N THR A 230 -20.62 28.52 15.57
CA THR A 230 -21.21 27.87 14.39
C THR A 230 -22.05 26.66 14.75
N THR A 231 -21.42 25.52 15.02
CA THR A 231 -22.09 24.23 15.27
C THR A 231 -23.05 24.28 16.47
N PHE A 232 -22.73 25.10 17.48
CA PHE A 232 -23.51 25.25 18.70
C PHE A 232 -24.32 26.56 18.80
N GLU A 233 -24.39 27.36 17.74
CA GLU A 233 -25.29 28.50 17.61
C GLU A 233 -25.22 29.47 18.82
N ASP A 234 -24.01 29.92 19.19
CA ASP A 234 -23.78 30.78 20.36
C ASP A 234 -24.32 30.19 21.67
N GLY A 235 -24.23 28.88 21.80
CA GLY A 235 -24.68 28.12 22.96
C GLY A 235 -26.16 27.78 22.95
N GLN A 236 -26.93 28.15 21.93
CA GLN A 236 -28.36 27.84 21.83
C GLN A 236 -28.62 26.38 21.43
N ALA A 237 -27.69 25.73 20.75
CA ALA A 237 -27.86 24.34 20.35
C ALA A 237 -27.75 23.36 21.54
N PRO A 238 -28.50 22.24 21.53
CA PRO A 238 -28.38 21.21 22.57
C PRO A 238 -26.96 20.66 22.72
N GLY A 239 -26.53 20.47 23.97
CA GLY A 239 -25.19 19.95 24.29
C GLY A 239 -24.06 20.97 24.17
N SER A 240 -24.35 22.26 23.92
CA SER A 240 -23.34 23.32 23.88
C SER A 240 -22.50 23.42 25.16
N ASP A 241 -23.09 23.10 26.32
CA ASP A 241 -22.41 23.00 27.61
C ASP A 241 -21.34 21.89 27.68
N ARG A 242 -21.30 21.00 26.67
CA ARG A 242 -20.33 19.92 26.51
C ARG A 242 -19.20 20.22 25.55
N LEU A 243 -19.18 21.39 24.91
CA LEU A 243 -18.03 21.81 24.12
C LEU A 243 -16.91 22.30 25.05
N LEU A 244 -15.83 21.52 25.16
CA LEU A 244 -14.67 21.89 25.97
C LEU A 244 -13.91 23.07 25.37
N SER A 245 -13.67 23.03 24.06
CA SER A 245 -12.97 24.05 23.27
C SER A 245 -13.04 23.64 21.79
N SER A 246 -12.39 24.40 20.90
CA SER A 246 -12.18 24.06 19.49
C SER A 246 -10.69 24.18 19.16
N ALA A 247 -10.14 23.22 18.43
CA ALA A 247 -8.76 23.25 17.92
C ALA A 247 -8.67 24.24 16.74
N ILE A 248 -8.40 25.50 17.05
CA ILE A 248 -8.43 26.61 16.11
C ILE A 248 -7.27 26.55 15.12
N LYS A 249 -7.60 26.83 13.86
CA LYS A 249 -6.73 27.05 12.72
C LYS A 249 -7.12 28.37 12.09
N ARG A 250 -6.28 29.40 12.22
CA ARG A 250 -6.59 30.80 11.83
C ARG A 250 -6.50 31.02 10.32
N VAL A 251 -7.31 30.29 9.56
CA VAL A 251 -7.44 30.41 8.11
C VAL A 251 -7.88 31.83 7.73
N ASP A 252 -8.78 32.44 8.50
CA ASP A 252 -9.23 33.83 8.35
C ASP A 252 -8.05 34.82 8.29
N ASN A 253 -7.12 34.71 9.24
CA ASN A 253 -5.96 35.58 9.33
C ASN A 253 -4.95 35.27 8.24
N ALA A 254 -4.77 34.00 7.90
CA ALA A 254 -3.85 33.59 6.85
C ALA A 254 -4.28 34.13 5.48
N VAL A 255 -5.57 33.97 5.14
CA VAL A 255 -6.16 34.49 3.90
C VAL A 255 -6.12 36.01 3.87
N TYR A 256 -6.54 36.67 4.96
CA TYR A 256 -6.48 38.12 5.06
C TYR A 256 -5.05 38.66 4.87
N ALA A 257 -4.06 38.04 5.51
CA ALA A 257 -2.65 38.44 5.38
C ALA A 257 -2.12 38.26 3.96
N ALA A 258 -2.50 37.16 3.28
CA ALA A 258 -2.13 36.91 1.89
C ALA A 258 -2.73 37.95 0.93
N ILE A 259 -4.03 38.26 1.11
CA ILE A 259 -4.72 39.30 0.31
C ILE A 259 -4.07 40.66 0.53
N ARG A 260 -3.80 41.02 1.80
CA ARG A 260 -3.14 42.28 2.13
C ARG A 260 -1.81 42.43 1.41
N ARG A 261 -0.97 41.38 1.40
CA ARG A 261 0.31 41.37 0.65
C ARG A 261 0.08 41.56 -0.84
N ALA A 262 -0.96 40.95 -1.41
CA ALA A 262 -1.31 41.13 -2.82
C ALA A 262 -1.69 42.58 -3.15
N VAL A 263 -2.53 43.20 -2.33
CA VAL A 263 -2.99 44.59 -2.53
C VAL A 263 -1.88 45.61 -2.30
N GLU A 264 -0.97 45.36 -1.35
CA GLU A 264 0.18 46.22 -1.06
C GLU A 264 1.34 46.07 -2.07
N GLY A 265 1.20 45.21 -3.09
CA GLY A 265 2.24 44.95 -4.08
C GLY A 265 3.44 44.18 -3.53
N GLN A 266 3.24 43.44 -2.44
CA GLN A 266 4.25 42.64 -1.73
C GLN A 266 4.03 41.13 -1.91
N PHE A 267 3.22 40.72 -2.89
CA PHE A 267 2.99 39.31 -3.18
C PHE A 267 4.28 38.65 -3.66
N VAL A 268 4.67 37.58 -3.00
CA VAL A 268 5.80 36.74 -3.38
C VAL A 268 5.39 35.28 -3.25
N GLY A 269 5.85 34.46 -4.19
CA GLY A 269 5.74 33.02 -4.09
C GLY A 269 6.52 32.51 -2.89
N GLU A 270 5.83 31.92 -1.91
CA GLU A 270 6.42 31.40 -0.68
C GLU A 270 5.52 30.35 -0.02
N THR A 271 6.08 29.63 0.96
CA THR A 271 5.29 28.82 1.90
C THR A 271 5.25 29.53 3.24
N ALA A 272 4.07 30.02 3.63
CA ALA A 272 3.83 30.61 4.94
C ALA A 272 3.25 29.55 5.89
N THR A 273 3.92 29.34 7.02
CA THR A 273 3.48 28.37 8.04
C THR A 273 2.85 29.09 9.24
N PHE A 274 1.67 28.64 9.63
CA PHE A 274 0.87 29.16 10.75
C PHE A 274 0.90 28.15 11.90
N GLU A 275 1.50 28.54 13.02
CA GLU A 275 1.80 27.68 14.16
C GLU A 275 1.53 28.39 15.50
N ALA A 276 1.71 27.70 16.63
CA ALA A 276 1.44 28.29 17.94
C ALA A 276 2.26 29.58 18.18
N GLY A 277 3.52 29.59 17.72
CA GLY A 277 4.47 30.69 17.92
C GLY A 277 4.08 31.99 17.22
N ASN A 278 3.25 31.93 16.17
CA ASN A 278 2.71 33.10 15.48
C ASN A 278 1.19 33.24 15.61
N GLU A 279 0.59 32.56 16.60
CA GLU A 279 -0.85 32.55 16.88
C GLU A 279 -1.70 32.07 15.69
N GLY A 280 -1.10 31.32 14.77
CA GLY A 280 -1.78 30.73 13.62
C GLY A 280 -2.66 29.54 13.98
N ILE A 281 -2.43 28.92 15.14
CA ILE A 281 -3.25 27.85 15.71
C ILE A 281 -3.42 28.02 17.23
N GLY A 282 -4.38 27.31 17.81
CA GLY A 282 -4.57 27.31 19.27
C GLY A 282 -5.81 26.56 19.72
N LEU A 283 -6.29 26.90 20.92
CA LEU A 283 -7.59 26.48 21.44
C LEU A 283 -8.51 27.70 21.54
N ALA A 284 -9.80 27.49 21.27
CA ALA A 284 -10.85 28.45 21.57
C ALA A 284 -11.05 28.62 23.08
N THR A 285 -11.79 29.66 23.47
CA THR A 285 -12.26 29.80 24.86
C THR A 285 -13.14 28.62 25.29
N TYR A 286 -13.26 28.41 26.59
CA TYR A 286 -14.00 27.26 27.12
C TYR A 286 -15.51 27.50 27.26
N HIS A 287 -15.97 28.74 27.03
CA HIS A 287 -17.40 29.11 27.03
C HIS A 287 -18.18 28.55 28.23
N ALA A 288 -19.24 27.78 28.01
CA ALA A 288 -20.03 27.17 29.09
C ALA A 288 -19.25 26.10 29.88
N ALA A 289 -18.23 25.47 29.28
CA ALA A 289 -17.39 24.48 29.95
C ALA A 289 -16.33 25.10 30.89
N GLU A 290 -16.16 26.43 30.89
CA GLU A 290 -15.19 27.16 31.72
C GLU A 290 -15.24 26.75 33.20
N SER A 291 -16.44 26.56 33.74
CA SER A 291 -16.65 26.18 35.15
C SER A 291 -16.42 24.69 35.43
N ALA A 292 -16.48 23.85 34.39
CA ALA A 292 -16.28 22.41 34.49
C ALA A 292 -14.80 22.00 34.37
N ILE A 293 -13.96 22.85 33.78
CA ILE A 293 -12.53 22.60 33.62
C ILE A 293 -11.80 23.13 34.87
N PRO A 294 -11.07 22.29 35.62
CA PRO A 294 -10.32 22.75 36.79
C PRO A 294 -9.24 23.78 36.43
N GLU A 295 -9.02 24.78 37.29
CA GLU A 295 -7.96 25.80 37.09
C GLU A 295 -6.56 25.20 36.92
N GLU A 296 -6.28 24.08 37.60
CA GLU A 296 -5.02 23.35 37.39
C GLU A 296 -4.88 22.84 35.95
N VAL A 297 -5.97 22.32 35.36
CA VAL A 297 -5.97 21.84 33.98
C VAL A 297 -5.73 23.01 33.02
N LYS A 298 -6.39 24.15 33.23
CA LYS A 298 -6.17 25.37 32.41
C LYS A 298 -4.70 25.80 32.45
N GLY A 299 -4.13 25.90 33.65
CA GLY A 299 -2.71 26.22 33.82
C GLY A 299 -1.77 25.22 33.13
N ARG A 300 -2.08 23.91 33.15
CA ARG A 300 -1.30 22.90 32.42
C ARG A 300 -1.42 23.04 30.90
N ILE A 301 -2.60 23.38 30.39
CA ILE A 301 -2.79 23.64 28.96
C ILE A 301 -2.01 24.89 28.52
N ASP A 302 -2.01 25.94 29.34
CA ASP A 302 -1.21 27.15 29.08
C ASP A 302 0.31 26.86 29.08
N GLU A 303 0.78 26.01 30.02
CA GLU A 303 2.17 25.53 30.04
C GLU A 303 2.53 24.77 28.74
N ILE A 304 1.65 23.87 28.28
CA ILE A 304 1.85 23.12 27.03
C ILE A 304 1.83 24.06 25.82
N ALA A 305 0.91 25.02 25.78
CA ALA A 305 0.82 26.01 24.70
C ALA A 305 2.08 26.88 24.64
N ALA A 306 2.58 27.37 25.78
CA ALA A 306 3.86 28.08 25.86
C ALA A 306 5.04 27.17 25.45
N GLY A 307 4.98 25.89 25.80
CA GLY A 307 5.95 24.88 25.38
C GLY A 307 6.00 24.69 23.87
N LEU A 308 4.84 24.60 23.20
CA LEU A 308 4.73 24.51 21.75
C LEU A 308 5.21 25.80 21.07
N ARG A 309 4.85 26.98 21.61
CA ARG A 309 5.33 28.30 21.11
C ARG A 309 6.85 28.44 21.15
N SER A 310 7.47 27.92 22.22
CA SER A 310 8.93 27.98 22.41
C SER A 310 9.68 26.83 21.74
N GLY A 311 8.97 25.83 21.19
CA GLY A 311 9.55 24.60 20.65
C GLY A 311 10.13 23.64 21.70
N THR A 312 9.89 23.89 23.00
CA THR A 312 10.34 22.99 24.09
C THR A 312 9.47 21.74 24.23
N VAL A 313 8.21 21.82 23.77
CA VAL A 313 7.32 20.68 23.59
C VAL A 313 7.20 20.38 22.10
N THR A 314 7.38 19.12 21.73
CA THR A 314 7.23 18.65 20.35
C THR A 314 6.05 17.68 20.25
N THR A 315 5.25 17.79 19.19
CA THR A 315 4.07 16.93 18.96
C THR A 315 4.43 15.51 18.53
N GLY A 316 5.65 15.29 18.02
CA GLY A 316 6.10 14.02 17.45
C GLY A 316 5.55 13.76 16.04
N VAL A 317 4.89 14.73 15.42
CA VAL A 317 4.28 14.63 14.09
C VAL A 317 5.08 15.47 13.08
N GLY A 318 5.36 14.89 11.92
CA GLY A 318 6.13 15.54 10.85
C GLY A 318 5.26 16.36 9.89
N PRO A 319 5.87 17.10 8.96
CA PRO A 319 5.18 18.02 8.06
C PRO A 319 4.04 17.40 7.22
N SER A 320 4.14 16.12 6.85
CA SER A 320 3.09 15.40 6.11
C SER A 320 2.27 14.44 6.99
N GLY A 321 2.39 14.55 8.30
CA GLY A 321 1.72 13.67 9.27
C GLY A 321 2.44 12.36 9.55
N GLU A 322 3.71 12.20 9.17
CA GLU A 322 4.57 11.08 9.61
C GLU A 322 4.84 11.13 11.12
N ASP A 323 5.04 9.99 11.77
CA ASP A 323 5.50 9.99 13.18
C ASP A 323 7.02 10.14 13.20
N VAL A 324 7.50 11.27 13.70
CA VAL A 324 8.94 11.58 13.81
C VAL A 324 9.58 10.80 14.96
N ALA A 325 8.78 10.35 15.92
CA ALA A 325 9.20 9.56 17.08
C ALA A 325 9.16 8.04 16.88
N GLU A 326 8.70 7.52 15.73
CA GLU A 326 8.64 6.07 15.49
C GLU A 326 10.04 5.46 15.44
N THR A 327 10.41 4.71 16.49
CA THR A 327 11.63 3.92 16.48
C THR A 327 11.50 2.72 15.53
N LEU A 328 12.63 2.13 15.12
CA LEU A 328 12.65 0.86 14.36
C LEU A 328 11.76 -0.22 15.01
N TRP A 329 11.68 -0.22 16.34
CA TRP A 329 10.83 -1.13 17.12
C TRP A 329 9.34 -0.84 16.99
N ASP A 330 8.93 0.41 16.83
CA ASP A 330 7.53 0.78 16.60
C ASP A 330 7.10 0.44 15.16
N ARG A 331 8.01 0.56 14.18
CA ARG A 331 7.82 0.04 12.81
C ARG A 331 7.70 -1.47 12.76
N ILE A 332 8.47 -2.17 13.60
CA ILE A 332 8.35 -3.62 13.76
C ILE A 332 7.05 -4.00 14.45
N LYS A 333 6.61 -3.29 15.51
CA LYS A 333 5.34 -3.58 16.21
C LYS A 333 4.10 -3.23 15.38
N SER A 334 4.16 -2.18 14.58
CA SER A 334 3.09 -1.81 13.63
C SER A 334 3.05 -2.69 12.39
N TRP A 335 4.07 -3.53 12.18
CA TRP A 335 4.03 -4.57 11.16
C TRP A 335 2.81 -5.46 11.42
N ARG A 336 2.12 -5.83 10.34
CA ARG A 336 0.92 -6.68 10.32
C ARG A 336 1.20 -8.11 10.82
N TRP A 337 1.57 -8.28 12.09
CA TRP A 337 1.84 -9.56 12.74
C TRP A 337 0.65 -10.49 12.70
N SER A 338 -0.58 -9.96 12.75
CA SER A 338 -1.80 -10.74 12.55
C SER A 338 -1.82 -11.41 11.18
N GLU A 339 -1.37 -10.73 10.13
CA GLU A 339 -1.37 -11.27 8.78
C GLU A 339 -0.28 -12.32 8.57
N LEU A 340 0.90 -12.09 9.13
CA LEU A 340 1.95 -13.10 9.15
C LEU A 340 1.54 -14.32 9.99
N ALA A 341 0.81 -14.10 11.08
CA ALA A 341 0.27 -15.17 11.92
C ALA A 341 -0.74 -16.02 11.16
N VAL A 342 -1.66 -15.41 10.37
CA VAL A 342 -2.60 -16.18 9.52
C VAL A 342 -1.83 -17.10 8.56
N LEU A 343 -0.79 -16.59 7.90
CA LEU A 343 0.00 -17.38 6.95
C LEU A 343 0.76 -18.52 7.64
N ALA A 344 1.39 -18.24 8.79
CA ALA A 344 2.07 -19.26 9.58
C ALA A 344 1.10 -20.34 10.08
N LEU A 345 -0.09 -19.93 10.54
CA LEU A 345 -1.14 -20.84 11.02
C LEU A 345 -1.75 -21.66 9.88
N ALA A 346 -1.87 -21.10 8.66
CA ALA A 346 -2.29 -21.81 7.46
C ALA A 346 -1.32 -22.95 7.12
N VAL A 347 -0.01 -22.65 7.09
CA VAL A 347 1.03 -23.66 6.86
C VAL A 347 1.03 -24.71 7.96
N PHE A 348 0.93 -24.28 9.23
CA PHE A 348 0.87 -25.18 10.37
C PHE A 348 -0.34 -26.12 10.31
N THR A 349 -1.52 -25.59 9.97
CA THR A 349 -2.75 -26.39 9.82
C THR A 349 -2.61 -27.40 8.67
N ALA A 350 -2.03 -27.01 7.53
CA ALA A 350 -1.78 -27.92 6.42
C ALA A 350 -0.86 -29.08 6.82
N VAL A 351 0.21 -28.80 7.57
CA VAL A 351 1.12 -29.83 8.11
C VAL A 351 0.42 -30.74 9.12
N LEU A 352 -0.43 -30.20 10.00
CA LEU A 352 -1.21 -31.00 10.95
C LEU A 352 -2.18 -31.94 10.23
N ILE A 353 -2.89 -31.47 9.21
CA ILE A 353 -3.79 -32.32 8.42
C ILE A 353 -2.99 -33.36 7.65
N GLY A 354 -1.84 -33.00 7.07
CA GLY A 354 -0.92 -33.96 6.46
C GLY A 354 -0.50 -35.06 7.45
N ALA A 355 -0.21 -34.70 8.70
CA ALA A 355 0.11 -35.65 9.76
C ALA A 355 -1.06 -36.59 10.07
N ALA A 356 -2.28 -36.04 10.15
CA ALA A 356 -3.49 -36.82 10.36
C ALA A 356 -3.75 -37.79 9.20
N ILE A 357 -3.52 -37.38 7.94
CA ILE A 357 -3.65 -38.26 6.77
C ILE A 357 -2.68 -39.44 6.88
N ILE A 358 -1.38 -39.18 7.11
CA ILE A 358 -0.37 -40.24 7.29
C ILE A 358 -0.81 -41.21 8.39
N TRP A 359 -1.24 -40.64 9.53
CA TRP A 359 -1.64 -41.42 10.70
C TRP A 359 -2.85 -42.31 10.39
N VAL A 360 -3.89 -41.76 9.78
CA VAL A 360 -5.13 -42.48 9.45
C VAL A 360 -4.87 -43.54 8.40
N THR A 361 -4.08 -43.24 7.36
CA THR A 361 -3.71 -44.23 6.33
C THR A 361 -2.99 -45.41 6.98
N ARG A 362 -1.99 -45.16 7.83
CA ARG A 362 -1.27 -46.24 8.51
C ARG A 362 -2.14 -46.99 9.51
N ALA A 363 -2.98 -46.29 10.27
CA ALA A 363 -3.90 -46.91 11.21
C ALA A 363 -4.89 -47.83 10.48
N SER A 364 -5.41 -47.41 9.32
CA SER A 364 -6.33 -48.19 8.51
C SER A 364 -5.69 -49.48 7.98
N GLU A 365 -4.44 -49.40 7.52
CA GLU A 365 -3.66 -50.55 7.03
C GLU A 365 -3.44 -51.58 8.14
N LEU A 366 -2.95 -51.13 9.31
CA LEU A 366 -2.67 -52.01 10.46
C LEU A 366 -3.95 -52.63 11.04
N ARG A 367 -5.04 -51.86 11.10
CA ARG A 367 -6.35 -52.38 11.53
C ARG A 367 -6.90 -53.40 10.53
N GLY A 368 -6.73 -53.16 9.23
CA GLY A 368 -7.09 -54.12 8.18
C GLY A 368 -6.28 -55.42 8.26
N ALA A 369 -5.04 -55.35 8.76
CA ALA A 369 -4.18 -56.50 9.03
C ALA A 369 -4.50 -57.22 10.36
N GLY A 370 -5.49 -56.75 11.13
CA GLY A 370 -5.94 -57.38 12.38
C GLY A 370 -5.22 -56.91 13.65
N GLU A 371 -4.40 -55.87 13.60
CA GLU A 371 -3.69 -55.37 14.78
C GLU A 371 -4.62 -54.65 15.80
N THR A 372 -4.25 -54.73 17.08
CA THR A 372 -4.98 -54.06 18.17
C THR A 372 -4.61 -52.57 18.27
N TRP A 373 -5.51 -51.73 18.78
CA TRP A 373 -5.23 -50.28 18.94
C TRP A 373 -3.97 -49.97 19.76
N GLY A 374 -3.59 -50.83 20.71
CA GLY A 374 -2.35 -50.70 21.47
C GLY A 374 -1.09 -50.86 20.63
N GLN A 375 -1.15 -51.59 19.51
CA GLN A 375 -0.05 -51.73 18.55
C GLN A 375 -0.13 -50.69 17.43
N VAL A 376 -1.35 -50.33 17.02
CA VAL A 376 -1.61 -49.36 15.94
C VAL A 376 -1.13 -47.96 16.30
N ILE A 377 -1.50 -47.44 17.48
CA ILE A 377 -1.23 -46.04 17.85
C ILE A 377 0.29 -45.74 17.87
N PRO A 378 1.16 -46.54 18.54
CA PRO A 378 2.59 -46.28 18.55
C PRO A 378 3.24 -46.35 17.16
N GLN A 379 2.81 -47.31 16.32
CA GLN A 379 3.35 -47.47 14.97
C GLN A 379 2.95 -46.32 14.05
N ALA A 380 1.68 -45.91 14.08
CA ALA A 380 1.20 -44.77 13.31
C ALA A 380 1.91 -43.47 13.74
N ASN A 381 2.08 -43.24 15.05
CA ASN A 381 2.83 -42.09 15.56
C ASN A 381 4.30 -42.11 15.10
N ARG A 382 4.95 -43.27 15.16
CA ARG A 382 6.34 -43.43 14.71
C ARG A 382 6.49 -43.13 13.22
N LEU A 383 5.52 -43.54 12.40
CA LEU A 383 5.53 -43.26 10.96
C LEU A 383 5.42 -41.75 10.69
N VAL A 384 4.50 -41.05 11.36
CA VAL A 384 4.36 -39.59 11.24
C VAL A 384 5.66 -38.88 11.61
N LEU A 385 6.27 -39.25 12.75
CA LEU A 385 7.54 -38.69 13.20
C LEU A 385 8.68 -38.99 12.23
N ALA A 386 8.74 -40.21 11.68
CA ALA A 386 9.75 -40.58 10.69
C ALA A 386 9.58 -39.81 9.38
N ALA A 387 8.34 -39.57 8.95
CA ALA A 387 8.02 -38.82 7.75
C ALA A 387 8.47 -37.36 7.88
N TYR A 388 7.98 -36.65 8.89
CA TYR A 388 8.36 -35.25 9.10
C TYR A 388 9.82 -35.08 9.52
N GLY A 389 10.39 -36.04 10.25
CA GLY A 389 11.82 -36.07 10.56
C GLY A 389 12.67 -36.20 9.29
N GLY A 390 12.29 -37.10 8.38
CA GLY A 390 12.93 -37.24 7.07
C GLY A 390 12.76 -35.99 6.20
N LEU A 391 11.57 -35.38 6.20
CA LEU A 391 11.29 -34.12 5.49
C LEU A 391 12.20 -32.98 6.00
N PHE A 392 12.28 -32.80 7.32
CA PHE A 392 13.10 -31.77 7.94
C PHE A 392 14.60 -31.99 7.70
N GLU A 393 15.07 -33.21 7.89
CA GLU A 393 16.49 -33.55 7.69
C GLU A 393 16.89 -33.40 6.22
N GLY A 394 16.01 -33.77 5.29
CA GLY A 394 16.23 -33.63 3.86
C GLY A 394 16.17 -32.18 3.40
N ALA A 395 15.40 -31.32 4.09
CA ALA A 395 15.30 -29.90 3.78
C ALA A 395 16.50 -29.09 4.31
N ILE A 396 16.84 -29.21 5.60
CA ILE A 396 17.85 -28.35 6.26
C ILE A 396 18.78 -29.09 7.21
N GLY A 397 18.66 -30.41 7.36
CA GLY A 397 19.42 -31.18 8.36
C GLY A 397 20.92 -31.31 8.13
N SER A 398 21.43 -30.91 6.97
CA SER A 398 22.86 -30.87 6.66
C SER A 398 23.20 -29.70 5.72
N PRO A 399 24.48 -29.27 5.64
CA PRO A 399 24.89 -28.26 4.67
C PRO A 399 24.52 -28.62 3.23
N LYS A 400 24.64 -29.90 2.86
CA LYS A 400 24.21 -30.40 1.54
C LYS A 400 22.70 -30.26 1.33
N ALA A 401 21.90 -30.64 2.34
CA ALA A 401 20.44 -30.50 2.29
C ALA A 401 20.04 -29.03 2.14
N LEU A 402 20.59 -28.14 2.96
CA LEU A 402 20.31 -26.70 2.89
C LEU A 402 20.68 -26.12 1.52
N VAL A 403 21.86 -26.43 1.00
CA VAL A 403 22.28 -25.93 -0.31
C VAL A 403 21.39 -26.48 -1.43
N THR A 404 21.02 -27.75 -1.38
CA THR A 404 20.10 -28.35 -2.38
C THR A 404 18.72 -27.69 -2.32
N THR A 405 18.23 -27.39 -1.11
CA THR A 405 17.00 -26.60 -0.89
C THR A 405 17.09 -25.22 -1.52
N LEU A 406 18.21 -24.50 -1.38
CA LEU A 406 18.43 -23.20 -2.04
C LEU A 406 18.45 -23.32 -3.57
N THR A 407 19.02 -24.40 -4.10
CA THR A 407 19.01 -24.72 -5.54
C THR A 407 17.60 -25.02 -6.06
N TYR A 408 16.70 -25.62 -5.26
CA TYR A 408 15.28 -25.75 -5.60
C TYR A 408 14.48 -24.46 -5.38
N CYS A 409 14.87 -23.65 -4.40
CA CYS A 409 14.26 -22.36 -4.11
C CYS A 409 14.48 -21.35 -5.25
N THR A 410 15.62 -21.39 -5.91
CA THR A 410 16.00 -20.45 -6.98
C THR A 410 14.94 -20.27 -8.09
N PRO A 411 14.46 -21.33 -8.77
CA PRO A 411 13.39 -21.19 -9.77
C PRO A 411 12.07 -20.71 -9.16
N TYR A 412 11.74 -21.10 -7.93
CA TYR A 412 10.53 -20.61 -7.23
C TYR A 412 10.60 -19.11 -6.89
N ILE A 413 11.79 -18.58 -6.57
CA ILE A 413 11.96 -17.13 -6.37
C ILE A 413 11.63 -16.39 -7.67
N LEU A 414 12.24 -16.79 -8.77
CA LEU A 414 12.13 -16.10 -10.06
C LEU A 414 10.73 -16.22 -10.66
N ALA A 415 10.16 -17.42 -10.69
CA ALA A 415 8.79 -17.64 -11.16
C ALA A 415 7.75 -17.06 -10.18
N GLY A 416 8.02 -17.06 -8.87
CA GLY A 416 7.17 -16.39 -7.88
C GLY A 416 7.13 -14.87 -8.10
N LEU A 417 8.27 -14.25 -8.36
CA LEU A 417 8.35 -12.83 -8.74
C LEU A 417 7.62 -12.54 -10.05
N ALA A 418 7.72 -13.45 -11.03
CA ALA A 418 6.98 -13.34 -12.28
C ALA A 418 5.46 -13.26 -12.02
N VAL A 419 4.91 -14.21 -11.27
CA VAL A 419 3.47 -14.24 -10.96
C VAL A 419 3.07 -13.04 -10.11
N ALA A 420 3.86 -12.70 -9.09
CA ALA A 420 3.61 -11.53 -8.25
C ALA A 420 3.55 -10.23 -9.05
N LEU A 421 4.44 -10.03 -10.03
CA LEU A 421 4.44 -8.86 -10.90
C LEU A 421 3.16 -8.79 -11.75
N GLY A 422 2.69 -9.92 -12.28
CA GLY A 422 1.40 -9.99 -12.98
C GLY A 422 0.23 -9.57 -12.09
N PHE A 423 0.19 -10.08 -10.86
CA PHE A 423 -0.85 -9.73 -9.88
C PHE A 423 -0.85 -8.23 -9.53
N GLN A 424 0.31 -7.57 -9.49
CA GLN A 424 0.38 -6.12 -9.26
C GLN A 424 -0.33 -5.31 -10.36
N CYS A 425 -0.45 -5.84 -11.58
CA CYS A 425 -1.19 -5.24 -12.69
C CYS A 425 -2.67 -5.71 -12.74
N GLY A 426 -3.14 -6.48 -11.76
CA GLY A 426 -4.47 -7.09 -11.77
C GLY A 426 -4.61 -8.28 -12.72
N LEU A 427 -3.51 -8.82 -13.26
CA LEU A 427 -3.50 -9.92 -14.23
C LEU A 427 -3.09 -11.25 -13.58
N PHE A 428 -3.90 -12.28 -13.76
CA PHE A 428 -3.62 -13.60 -13.19
C PHE A 428 -2.79 -14.45 -14.18
N ASN A 429 -1.46 -14.32 -14.14
CA ASN A 429 -0.54 -15.01 -15.06
C ASN A 429 -0.32 -16.49 -14.69
N ILE A 430 -1.23 -17.37 -15.09
CA ILE A 430 -1.05 -18.84 -15.01
C ILE A 430 0.00 -19.33 -16.03
N GLY A 431 0.39 -18.47 -16.97
CA GLY A 431 1.25 -18.76 -18.12
C GLY A 431 2.74 -18.84 -17.79
N ALA A 432 3.11 -18.61 -16.53
CA ALA A 432 4.49 -18.65 -16.07
C ALA A 432 5.18 -19.98 -16.40
N GLU A 433 4.45 -21.10 -16.38
CA GLU A 433 4.99 -22.41 -16.78
C GLU A 433 5.43 -22.39 -18.26
N GLY A 434 4.57 -21.98 -19.18
CA GLY A 434 4.90 -21.93 -20.61
C GLY A 434 6.02 -20.92 -20.92
N GLN A 435 6.01 -19.76 -20.26
CA GLN A 435 7.06 -18.74 -20.38
C GLN A 435 8.42 -19.29 -19.91
N LEU A 436 8.43 -20.07 -18.83
CA LEU A 436 9.60 -20.79 -18.32
C LEU A 436 10.13 -21.80 -19.34
N TYR A 437 9.26 -22.60 -19.96
CA TYR A 437 9.63 -23.57 -21.00
C TYR A 437 10.27 -22.90 -22.22
N ILE A 438 9.66 -21.85 -22.75
CA ILE A 438 10.16 -21.13 -23.93
C ILE A 438 11.48 -20.40 -23.62
N GLY A 439 11.61 -19.80 -22.43
CA GLY A 439 12.85 -19.17 -22.01
C GLY A 439 14.00 -20.17 -21.86
N ALA A 440 13.73 -21.34 -21.25
CA ALA A 440 14.71 -22.42 -21.14
C ALA A 440 15.15 -22.94 -22.51
N LEU A 441 14.22 -23.11 -23.45
CA LEU A 441 14.50 -23.52 -24.82
C LEU A 441 15.46 -22.55 -25.52
N ALA A 442 15.14 -21.25 -25.52
CA ALA A 442 15.95 -20.25 -26.21
C ALA A 442 17.37 -20.14 -25.63
N ALA A 443 17.49 -20.14 -24.30
CA ALA A 443 18.79 -20.09 -23.63
C ALA A 443 19.62 -21.37 -23.87
N THR A 444 18.98 -22.53 -23.87
CA THR A 444 19.66 -23.80 -24.18
C THR A 444 20.13 -23.80 -25.63
N PHE A 445 19.27 -23.38 -26.57
CA PHE A 445 19.59 -23.29 -27.99
C PHE A 445 20.82 -22.43 -28.23
N VAL A 446 20.86 -21.22 -27.67
CA VAL A 446 22.07 -20.37 -27.73
C VAL A 446 23.26 -21.07 -27.08
N GLY A 447 23.07 -21.66 -25.90
CA GLY A 447 24.12 -22.27 -25.11
C GLY A 447 24.85 -23.45 -25.76
N PHE A 448 24.20 -24.25 -26.62
CA PHE A 448 24.87 -25.34 -27.34
C PHE A 448 25.23 -25.00 -28.79
N THR A 449 24.54 -24.06 -29.46
CA THR A 449 24.81 -23.71 -30.86
C THR A 449 25.94 -22.69 -31.00
N VAL A 450 26.02 -21.72 -30.10
CA VAL A 450 27.08 -20.70 -30.11
C VAL A 450 28.29 -21.27 -29.40
N THR A 451 29.43 -21.33 -30.08
CA THR A 451 30.68 -21.87 -29.54
C THR A 451 31.83 -20.88 -29.74
N GLY A 452 32.90 -21.03 -28.96
CA GLY A 452 34.10 -20.18 -29.06
C GLY A 452 34.01 -18.83 -28.34
N LEU A 453 32.89 -18.50 -27.70
CA LEU A 453 32.75 -17.30 -26.87
C LEU A 453 33.18 -17.56 -25.41
N PRO A 454 33.82 -16.57 -24.75
CA PRO A 454 34.16 -16.65 -23.34
C PRO A 454 32.93 -16.51 -22.44
N THR A 455 33.03 -17.00 -21.21
CA THR A 455 31.89 -17.10 -20.26
C THR A 455 31.19 -15.77 -20.01
N TYR A 456 31.95 -14.67 -19.90
CA TYR A 456 31.41 -13.34 -19.64
C TYR A 456 30.61 -12.73 -20.80
N ILE A 457 30.64 -13.34 -22.00
CA ILE A 457 29.78 -12.96 -23.13
C ILE A 457 28.71 -14.03 -23.37
N HIS A 458 29.11 -15.30 -23.37
CA HIS A 458 28.22 -16.40 -23.74
C HIS A 458 27.07 -16.58 -22.75
N LEU A 459 27.34 -16.54 -21.44
CA LEU A 459 26.31 -16.68 -20.42
C LEU A 459 25.31 -15.51 -20.44
N PRO A 460 25.71 -14.22 -20.44
CA PRO A 460 24.77 -13.11 -20.59
C PRO A 460 23.95 -13.18 -21.87
N LEU A 461 24.53 -13.63 -23.00
CA LEU A 461 23.80 -13.81 -24.25
C LEU A 461 22.71 -14.88 -24.12
N ALA A 462 23.03 -16.04 -23.51
CA ALA A 462 22.06 -17.11 -23.26
C ALA A 462 20.94 -16.65 -22.30
N ILE A 463 21.29 -15.90 -21.25
CA ILE A 463 20.32 -15.30 -20.31
C ILE A 463 19.41 -14.32 -21.04
N ALA A 464 19.98 -13.39 -21.82
CA ALA A 464 19.21 -12.39 -22.57
C ALA A 464 18.26 -13.04 -23.58
N ALA A 465 18.71 -14.08 -24.28
CA ALA A 465 17.87 -14.83 -25.22
C ALA A 465 16.68 -15.51 -24.51
N GLY A 466 16.92 -16.17 -23.38
CA GLY A 466 15.86 -16.81 -22.61
C GLY A 466 14.88 -15.82 -21.97
N MET A 467 15.37 -14.70 -21.43
CA MET A 467 14.52 -13.62 -20.90
C MET A 467 13.67 -12.99 -22.01
N LEU A 468 14.26 -12.71 -23.18
CA LEU A 468 13.54 -12.14 -24.31
C LEU A 468 12.48 -13.10 -24.85
N ALA A 469 12.81 -14.39 -25.01
CA ALA A 469 11.86 -15.39 -25.48
C ALA A 469 10.69 -15.57 -24.49
N GLY A 470 10.99 -15.62 -23.19
CA GLY A 470 9.97 -15.62 -22.14
C GLY A 470 9.10 -14.37 -22.17
N ALA A 471 9.71 -13.19 -22.37
CA ALA A 471 9.01 -11.91 -22.44
C ALA A 471 8.07 -11.83 -23.64
N VAL A 472 8.53 -12.25 -24.82
CA VAL A 472 7.69 -12.32 -26.03
C VAL A 472 6.53 -13.28 -25.81
N TRP A 473 6.78 -14.46 -25.22
CA TRP A 473 5.72 -15.43 -24.95
C TRP A 473 4.68 -14.90 -23.94
N GLY A 474 5.13 -14.18 -22.91
CA GLY A 474 4.25 -13.54 -21.93
C GLY A 474 3.49 -12.34 -22.47
N ALA A 475 4.10 -11.55 -23.35
CA ALA A 475 3.47 -10.38 -23.95
C ALA A 475 2.27 -10.75 -24.84
N ILE A 476 2.22 -11.94 -25.43
CA ILE A 476 1.11 -12.38 -26.29
C ILE A 476 -0.24 -12.39 -25.54
N PRO A 477 -0.42 -13.10 -24.41
CA PRO A 477 -1.64 -12.99 -23.61
C PRO A 477 -1.95 -11.57 -23.14
N GLY A 478 -0.91 -10.79 -22.78
CA GLY A 478 -1.07 -9.39 -22.39
C GLY A 478 -1.63 -8.53 -23.52
N LEU A 479 -1.16 -8.75 -24.75
CA LEU A 479 -1.64 -8.08 -25.96
C LEU A 479 -3.08 -8.48 -26.28
N LEU A 480 -3.38 -9.78 -26.25
CA LEU A 480 -4.74 -10.26 -26.48
C LEU A 480 -5.73 -9.68 -25.46
N LYS A 481 -5.35 -9.64 -24.18
CA LYS A 481 -6.15 -8.96 -23.15
C LYS A 481 -6.34 -7.48 -23.47
N ALA A 482 -5.25 -6.80 -23.84
CA ALA A 482 -5.24 -5.36 -24.11
C ALA A 482 -6.03 -4.94 -25.35
N THR A 483 -6.12 -5.79 -26.39
CA THR A 483 -6.77 -5.45 -27.67
C THR A 483 -8.16 -6.04 -27.82
N THR A 484 -8.40 -7.26 -27.33
CA THR A 484 -9.68 -7.96 -27.54
C THR A 484 -10.47 -8.15 -26.25
N GLY A 485 -9.89 -7.85 -25.09
CA GLY A 485 -10.50 -8.14 -23.79
C GLY A 485 -10.50 -9.64 -23.43
N ALA A 486 -9.84 -10.49 -24.23
CA ALA A 486 -9.78 -11.93 -23.98
C ALA A 486 -9.20 -12.23 -22.59
N HIS A 487 -9.81 -13.18 -21.89
CA HIS A 487 -9.43 -13.48 -20.51
C HIS A 487 -8.03 -14.08 -20.44
N GLU A 488 -7.15 -13.40 -19.74
CA GLU A 488 -5.74 -13.73 -19.59
C GLU A 488 -5.51 -15.12 -18.95
N VAL A 489 -6.38 -15.54 -18.03
CA VAL A 489 -6.34 -16.89 -17.42
C VAL A 489 -6.49 -17.98 -18.48
N ILE A 490 -7.51 -17.89 -19.35
CA ILE A 490 -7.76 -18.90 -20.38
C ILE A 490 -6.61 -18.92 -21.39
N ASN A 491 -6.22 -17.74 -21.89
CA ASN A 491 -5.15 -17.62 -22.88
C ASN A 491 -3.83 -18.18 -22.36
N THR A 492 -3.48 -17.85 -21.12
CA THR A 492 -2.23 -18.33 -20.52
C THR A 492 -2.24 -19.83 -20.25
N ILE A 493 -3.37 -20.41 -19.81
CA ILE A 493 -3.50 -21.87 -19.65
C ILE A 493 -3.33 -22.56 -21.02
N MET A 494 -4.01 -22.09 -22.06
CA MET A 494 -3.90 -22.67 -23.41
C MET A 494 -2.46 -22.57 -23.96
N MET A 495 -1.80 -21.42 -23.75
CA MET A 495 -0.43 -21.20 -24.20
C MET A 495 0.60 -22.04 -23.44
N ASN A 496 0.33 -22.46 -22.19
CA ASN A 496 1.18 -23.43 -21.51
C ASN A 496 1.24 -24.75 -22.27
N TYR A 497 0.10 -25.28 -22.70
CA TYR A 497 0.06 -26.53 -23.48
C TYR A 497 0.82 -26.41 -24.80
N ILE A 498 0.65 -25.28 -25.50
CA ILE A 498 1.38 -25.00 -26.75
C ILE A 498 2.88 -24.99 -26.47
N ALA A 499 3.34 -24.25 -25.46
CA ALA A 499 4.75 -24.15 -25.10
C ALA A 499 5.36 -25.51 -24.74
N VAL A 500 4.75 -26.23 -23.80
CA VAL A 500 5.24 -27.54 -23.32
C VAL A 500 5.31 -28.53 -24.47
N LYS A 501 4.26 -28.66 -25.28
CA LYS A 501 4.24 -29.61 -26.41
C LYS A 501 5.20 -29.23 -27.53
N THR A 502 5.38 -27.93 -27.78
CA THR A 502 6.36 -27.44 -28.76
C THR A 502 7.78 -27.76 -28.30
N VAL A 503 8.13 -27.45 -27.04
CA VAL A 503 9.45 -27.78 -26.49
C VAL A 503 9.70 -29.28 -26.50
N ASP A 504 8.73 -30.09 -26.05
CA ASP A 504 8.84 -31.55 -26.08
C ASP A 504 9.06 -32.08 -27.51
N TYR A 505 8.32 -31.56 -28.49
CA TYR A 505 8.50 -31.93 -29.89
C TYR A 505 9.91 -31.58 -30.39
N LEU A 506 10.40 -30.37 -30.10
CA LEU A 506 11.72 -29.92 -30.52
C LEU A 506 12.84 -30.75 -29.90
N VAL A 507 12.76 -31.04 -28.60
CA VAL A 507 13.75 -31.84 -27.86
C VAL A 507 13.77 -33.30 -28.32
N LYS A 508 12.63 -33.86 -28.74
CA LYS A 508 12.52 -35.23 -29.26
C LYS A 508 12.93 -35.37 -30.73
N ASN A 509 12.84 -34.30 -31.50
CA ASN A 509 13.05 -34.31 -32.95
C ASN A 509 14.24 -33.41 -33.35
N PRO A 510 14.06 -32.18 -33.88
CA PRO A 510 15.15 -31.44 -34.54
C PRO A 510 16.31 -31.05 -33.61
N LEU A 511 16.09 -30.95 -32.29
CA LEU A 511 17.11 -30.56 -31.33
C LEU A 511 17.64 -31.75 -30.51
N LYS A 512 17.24 -32.99 -30.82
CA LYS A 512 17.67 -34.18 -30.08
C LYS A 512 19.16 -34.42 -30.28
N ASP A 513 19.88 -34.71 -29.19
CA ASP A 513 21.25 -35.23 -29.25
C ASP A 513 21.23 -36.64 -29.86
N PRO A 514 21.86 -36.86 -31.04
CA PRO A 514 21.86 -38.17 -31.71
C PRO A 514 22.56 -39.26 -30.90
N THR A 515 23.44 -38.86 -29.97
CA THR A 515 24.24 -39.76 -29.13
C THR A 515 23.55 -40.11 -27.80
N ALA A 516 22.49 -39.39 -27.44
CA ALA A 516 21.79 -39.58 -26.19
C ALA A 516 20.69 -40.66 -26.31
N SER A 517 20.68 -41.57 -25.33
CA SER A 517 19.60 -42.56 -25.18
C SER A 517 18.30 -41.94 -24.65
N LEU A 518 18.40 -40.82 -23.93
CA LEU A 518 17.28 -40.05 -23.40
C LEU A 518 16.89 -38.94 -24.38
N ASP A 519 15.61 -38.57 -24.41
CA ASP A 519 15.11 -37.43 -25.19
C ASP A 519 15.56 -36.10 -24.55
N ARG A 520 16.73 -35.63 -25.00
CA ARG A 520 17.35 -34.37 -24.57
C ARG A 520 18.11 -33.67 -25.69
N THR A 521 18.37 -32.39 -25.51
CA THR A 521 19.28 -31.62 -26.37
C THR A 521 20.74 -31.99 -26.14
N PRO A 522 21.68 -31.57 -27.02
CA PRO A 522 23.09 -31.57 -26.71
C PRO A 522 23.38 -30.80 -25.42
N PHE A 523 24.51 -31.13 -24.78
CA PHE A 523 24.96 -30.39 -23.61
C PHE A 523 25.34 -28.97 -23.99
N VAL A 524 24.92 -28.03 -23.14
CA VAL A 524 25.30 -26.62 -23.23
C VAL A 524 26.80 -26.47 -23.02
N ALA A 525 27.44 -25.59 -23.79
CA ALA A 525 28.86 -25.30 -23.68
C ALA A 525 29.24 -24.80 -22.28
N GLU A 526 30.45 -25.09 -21.82
CA GLU A 526 30.92 -24.68 -20.49
C GLU A 526 30.86 -23.17 -20.27
N SER A 527 31.10 -22.37 -21.31
CA SER A 527 31.01 -20.90 -21.23
C SER A 527 29.58 -20.36 -21.10
N ALA A 528 28.55 -21.17 -21.36
CA ALA A 528 27.15 -20.77 -21.16
C ALA A 528 26.54 -21.31 -19.85
N ARG A 529 27.29 -22.06 -19.03
CA ARG A 529 26.80 -22.59 -17.76
C ARG A 529 26.94 -21.54 -16.66
N TYR A 530 26.03 -21.53 -15.69
CA TYR A 530 26.23 -20.72 -14.50
C TYR A 530 27.46 -21.21 -13.74
N PRO A 531 28.37 -20.31 -13.32
CA PRO A 531 29.45 -20.68 -12.42
C PRO A 531 28.90 -21.23 -11.11
N LEU A 532 29.57 -22.26 -10.57
CA LEU A 532 29.21 -22.85 -9.29
C LEU A 532 29.81 -22.02 -8.15
N LEU A 533 28.95 -21.57 -7.23
CA LEU A 533 29.33 -20.94 -5.96
C LEU A 533 29.85 -21.98 -4.96
N SER A 534 29.32 -23.20 -5.02
CA SER A 534 29.81 -24.34 -4.26
C SER A 534 29.97 -25.53 -5.19
N THR A 535 31.21 -25.90 -5.48
CA THR A 535 31.54 -27.09 -6.29
C THR A 535 31.14 -28.39 -5.58
N GLN A 536 31.21 -28.42 -4.25
CA GLN A 536 30.88 -29.60 -3.44
C GLN A 536 29.38 -29.92 -3.42
N TYR A 537 28.53 -28.89 -3.42
CA TYR A 537 27.07 -29.05 -3.24
C TYR A 537 26.25 -28.61 -4.46
N GLY A 538 26.89 -28.05 -5.50
CA GLY A 538 26.24 -27.69 -6.75
C GLY A 538 25.37 -26.43 -6.71
N LEU A 539 25.64 -25.50 -5.78
CA LEU A 539 24.97 -24.19 -5.78
C LEU A 539 25.53 -23.35 -6.94
N HIS A 540 24.67 -22.81 -7.78
CA HIS A 540 25.07 -22.01 -8.94
C HIS A 540 24.76 -20.52 -8.73
N MET A 541 25.45 -19.66 -9.50
CA MET A 541 25.29 -18.19 -9.44
C MET A 541 23.85 -17.69 -9.69
N GLY A 542 23.01 -18.50 -10.34
CA GLY A 542 21.58 -18.21 -10.51
C GLY A 542 20.84 -17.91 -9.20
N PHE A 543 21.28 -18.46 -8.06
CA PHE A 543 20.71 -18.11 -6.75
C PHE A 543 20.98 -16.65 -6.37
N LEU A 544 22.21 -16.16 -6.54
CA LEU A 544 22.55 -14.75 -6.29
C LEU A 544 21.79 -13.83 -7.25
N LEU A 545 21.68 -14.23 -8.51
CA LEU A 545 20.87 -13.50 -9.49
C LEU A 545 19.40 -13.39 -9.05
N ALA A 546 18.83 -14.47 -8.50
CA ALA A 546 17.47 -14.45 -7.97
C ALA A 546 17.32 -13.48 -6.79
N LEU A 547 18.29 -13.42 -5.86
CA LEU A 547 18.28 -12.45 -4.76
C LEU A 547 18.38 -10.99 -5.25
N VAL A 548 19.25 -10.72 -6.22
CA VAL A 548 19.35 -9.40 -6.87
C VAL A 548 18.04 -9.04 -7.56
N THR A 549 17.39 -10.04 -8.19
CA THR A 549 16.11 -9.84 -8.88
C THR A 549 14.98 -9.47 -7.91
N ILE A 550 14.97 -9.99 -6.67
CA ILE A 550 14.01 -9.56 -5.63
C ILE A 550 14.13 -8.05 -5.39
N VAL A 551 15.36 -7.57 -5.17
CA VAL A 551 15.63 -6.15 -4.88
C VAL A 551 15.27 -5.30 -6.10
N PHE A 552 15.63 -5.76 -7.29
CA PHE A 552 15.32 -5.09 -8.55
C PHE A 552 13.82 -4.97 -8.79
N VAL A 553 13.04 -6.04 -8.64
CA VAL A 553 11.58 -6.02 -8.83
C VAL A 553 10.90 -5.15 -7.77
N TRP A 554 11.38 -5.18 -6.52
CA TRP A 554 10.90 -4.26 -5.49
C TRP A 554 11.16 -2.80 -5.87
N TRP A 555 12.39 -2.47 -6.26
CA TRP A 555 12.73 -1.12 -6.69
C TRP A 555 11.90 -0.71 -7.90
N PHE A 556 11.79 -1.57 -8.91
CA PHE A 556 10.99 -1.33 -10.10
C PHE A 556 9.53 -1.01 -9.76
N LEU A 557 8.87 -1.85 -8.96
CA LEU A 557 7.44 -1.68 -8.63
C LEU A 557 7.17 -0.46 -7.72
N PHE A 558 8.05 -0.20 -6.76
CA PHE A 558 7.77 0.77 -5.69
C PHE A 558 8.53 2.10 -5.83
N LYS A 559 9.52 2.19 -6.71
CA LYS A 559 10.39 3.37 -6.87
C LYS A 559 10.45 3.92 -8.30
N THR A 560 9.70 3.36 -9.26
CA THR A 560 9.65 3.87 -10.64
C THR A 560 8.23 4.27 -11.05
N THR A 561 8.12 5.14 -12.06
CA THR A 561 6.83 5.55 -12.63
C THR A 561 6.10 4.40 -13.31
N TRP A 562 6.80 3.53 -14.05
CA TRP A 562 6.20 2.33 -14.64
C TRP A 562 5.65 1.38 -13.57
N GLY A 563 6.37 1.22 -12.46
CA GLY A 563 5.88 0.43 -11.32
C GLY A 563 4.66 1.04 -10.65
N PHE A 564 4.60 2.36 -10.55
CA PHE A 564 3.41 3.08 -10.07
C PHE A 564 2.22 2.87 -11.02
N GLU A 565 2.40 3.07 -12.33
CA GLU A 565 1.33 2.85 -13.33
C GLU A 565 0.79 1.42 -13.28
N ILE A 566 1.68 0.41 -13.28
CA ILE A 566 1.28 -1.01 -13.18
C ILE A 566 0.39 -1.24 -11.96
N ARG A 567 0.80 -0.76 -10.78
CA ARG A 567 0.04 -0.92 -9.52
C ARG A 567 -1.27 -0.16 -9.53
N THR A 568 -1.30 1.05 -10.11
CA THR A 568 -2.51 1.87 -10.22
C THR A 568 -3.51 1.22 -11.17
N VAL A 569 -3.05 0.73 -12.33
CA VAL A 569 -3.88 -0.04 -13.28
C VAL A 569 -4.42 -1.31 -12.60
N GLY A 570 -3.59 -2.03 -11.85
CA GLY A 570 -4.04 -3.23 -11.13
C GLY A 570 -5.06 -2.95 -10.03
N ALA A 571 -4.96 -1.81 -9.36
CA ALA A 571 -5.90 -1.41 -8.31
C ALA A 571 -7.24 -0.92 -8.90
N ASN A 572 -7.21 -0.10 -9.95
CA ASN A 572 -8.40 0.38 -10.63
C ASN A 572 -8.06 0.87 -12.07
N PRO A 573 -8.32 0.04 -13.10
CA PRO A 573 -8.04 0.42 -14.49
C PRO A 573 -8.79 1.67 -14.96
N SER A 574 -10.03 1.86 -14.51
CA SER A 574 -10.84 3.02 -14.91
C SER A 574 -10.28 4.31 -14.34
N ALA A 575 -9.85 4.30 -13.07
CA ALA A 575 -9.19 5.45 -12.46
C ALA A 575 -7.81 5.72 -13.09
N ALA A 576 -7.06 4.66 -13.41
CA ALA A 576 -5.78 4.78 -14.11
C ALA A 576 -5.95 5.42 -15.50
N GLN A 577 -6.98 5.02 -16.25
CA GLN A 577 -7.28 5.59 -17.56
C GLN A 577 -7.72 7.06 -17.46
N TYR A 578 -8.51 7.41 -16.45
CA TYR A 578 -8.89 8.80 -16.17
C TYR A 578 -7.67 9.67 -15.82
N ALA A 579 -6.71 9.12 -15.07
CA ALA A 579 -5.43 9.77 -14.75
C ALA A 579 -4.42 9.80 -15.92
N GLY A 580 -4.83 9.46 -17.14
CA GLY A 580 -3.99 9.51 -18.35
C GLY A 580 -3.04 8.32 -18.53
N MET A 581 -3.12 7.27 -17.70
CA MET A 581 -2.28 6.08 -17.81
C MET A 581 -2.83 5.10 -18.86
N SER A 582 -1.95 4.53 -19.69
CA SER A 582 -2.37 3.53 -20.68
C SER A 582 -2.53 2.14 -20.06
N VAL A 583 -3.76 1.71 -19.84
CA VAL A 583 -4.09 0.35 -19.34
C VAL A 583 -3.54 -0.74 -20.27
N SER A 584 -3.77 -0.60 -21.58
CA SER A 584 -3.34 -1.56 -22.60
C SER A 584 -1.82 -1.74 -22.62
N ARG A 585 -1.05 -0.65 -22.57
CA ARG A 585 0.42 -0.71 -22.52
C ARG A 585 0.89 -1.41 -21.25
N ASN A 586 0.28 -1.11 -20.11
CA ASN A 586 0.64 -1.69 -18.82
C ASN A 586 0.32 -3.20 -18.77
N PHE A 587 -0.77 -3.68 -19.39
CA PHE A 587 -1.04 -5.12 -19.51
C PHE A 587 0.04 -5.87 -20.30
N VAL A 588 0.44 -5.33 -21.46
CA VAL A 588 1.48 -5.93 -22.29
C VAL A 588 2.83 -5.90 -21.58
N LEU A 589 3.17 -4.76 -20.98
CA LEU A 589 4.43 -4.57 -20.25
C LEU A 589 4.53 -5.51 -19.04
N ALA A 590 3.50 -5.57 -18.20
CA ALA A 590 3.48 -6.42 -17.01
C ALA A 590 3.60 -7.90 -17.39
N MET A 591 2.85 -8.36 -18.41
CA MET A 591 2.93 -9.75 -18.86
C MET A 591 4.25 -10.09 -19.55
N GLY A 592 4.83 -9.15 -20.30
CA GLY A 592 6.17 -9.31 -20.88
C GLY A 592 7.26 -9.38 -19.82
N LEU A 593 7.26 -8.50 -18.83
CA LEU A 593 8.21 -8.53 -17.71
C LEU A 593 8.04 -9.79 -16.85
N SER A 594 6.79 -10.20 -16.61
CA SER A 594 6.47 -11.47 -15.95
C SER A 594 7.05 -12.65 -16.74
N GLY A 595 6.86 -12.67 -18.06
CA GLY A 595 7.45 -13.67 -18.95
C GLY A 595 8.99 -13.69 -18.93
N ALA A 596 9.63 -12.52 -18.85
CA ALA A 596 11.09 -12.43 -18.72
C ALA A 596 11.60 -13.09 -17.43
N LEU A 597 10.93 -12.83 -16.31
CA LEU A 597 11.26 -13.41 -15.00
C LEU A 597 11.01 -14.92 -14.96
N ALA A 598 9.91 -15.39 -15.56
CA ALA A 598 9.61 -16.81 -15.69
C ALA A 598 10.62 -17.53 -16.61
N GLY A 599 11.00 -16.89 -17.72
CA GLY A 599 12.08 -17.36 -18.59
C GLY A 599 13.40 -17.50 -17.85
N LEU A 600 13.74 -16.52 -17.01
CA LEU A 600 14.93 -16.56 -16.15
C LEU A 600 14.90 -17.72 -15.15
N ALA A 601 13.72 -18.07 -14.62
CA ALA A 601 13.55 -19.25 -13.78
C ALA A 601 13.90 -20.54 -14.53
N GLY A 602 13.46 -20.66 -15.79
CA GLY A 602 13.73 -21.82 -16.65
C GLY A 602 15.20 -21.95 -17.02
N ILE A 603 15.86 -20.83 -17.31
CA ILE A 603 17.30 -20.74 -17.55
C ILE A 603 18.07 -21.33 -16.34
N GLY A 604 17.67 -20.99 -15.12
CA GLY A 604 18.30 -21.49 -13.89
C GLY A 604 18.26 -23.02 -13.74
N ILE A 605 17.21 -23.67 -14.26
CA ILE A 605 17.05 -25.12 -14.18
C ILE A 605 18.03 -25.84 -15.12
N VAL A 606 18.20 -25.33 -16.35
CA VAL A 606 19.02 -25.98 -17.38
C VAL A 606 20.49 -25.57 -17.32
N LEU A 607 20.78 -24.27 -17.17
CA LEU A 607 22.16 -23.76 -17.19
C LEU A 607 22.85 -23.87 -15.82
N GLY A 608 22.09 -24.10 -14.75
CA GLY A 608 22.59 -24.05 -13.36
C GLY A 608 22.91 -25.39 -12.73
N ARG A 609 22.30 -26.48 -13.19
CA ARG A 609 22.42 -27.78 -12.52
C ARG A 609 23.34 -28.71 -13.31
N PRO A 610 24.44 -29.21 -12.70
CA PRO A 610 25.35 -30.14 -13.37
C PRO A 610 24.69 -31.41 -13.92
N SER A 611 23.60 -31.86 -13.30
CA SER A 611 22.82 -33.01 -13.78
C SER A 611 21.89 -32.70 -14.97
N GLU A 612 21.69 -31.42 -15.28
CA GLU A 612 20.66 -30.90 -16.19
C GLU A 612 21.20 -29.98 -17.30
N TYR A 613 22.52 -29.94 -17.58
CA TYR A 613 23.10 -29.08 -18.64
C TYR A 613 22.62 -29.37 -20.08
N ALA A 614 21.49 -30.04 -20.24
CA ALA A 614 20.74 -30.27 -21.45
C ALA A 614 19.24 -30.16 -21.13
N LEU A 615 18.47 -29.60 -22.06
CA LEU A 615 17.02 -29.52 -21.93
C LEU A 615 16.41 -30.90 -22.22
N LYS A 616 15.66 -31.43 -21.24
CA LYS A 616 14.96 -32.72 -21.34
C LYS A 616 13.49 -32.50 -21.68
N ALA A 617 12.85 -33.48 -22.31
CA ALA A 617 11.39 -33.48 -22.42
C ALA A 617 10.75 -33.48 -21.02
N ALA A 618 9.70 -32.69 -20.82
CA ALA A 618 9.02 -32.48 -19.53
C ALA A 618 9.97 -32.12 -18.36
N PHE A 619 11.04 -31.34 -18.61
CA PHE A 619 12.04 -31.00 -17.58
C PHE A 619 11.49 -30.21 -16.39
N SER A 620 10.42 -29.42 -16.58
CA SER A 620 9.77 -28.71 -15.49
C SER A 620 8.55 -29.47 -15.02
N SER A 621 8.58 -29.75 -13.72
CA SER A 621 7.57 -30.46 -12.95
C SER A 621 6.71 -29.46 -12.15
N GLY A 622 6.12 -28.49 -12.85
CA GLY A 622 5.14 -27.54 -12.31
C GLY A 622 5.70 -26.35 -11.54
N PHE A 623 6.96 -25.96 -11.75
CA PHE A 623 7.56 -24.82 -11.03
C PHE A 623 6.79 -23.50 -11.22
N GLY A 624 6.28 -23.24 -12.41
CA GLY A 624 5.47 -22.06 -12.71
C GLY A 624 4.09 -22.11 -12.05
N PHE A 625 3.42 -23.28 -12.04
CA PHE A 625 2.12 -23.43 -11.36
C PHE A 625 2.24 -23.28 -9.84
N ASP A 626 3.20 -23.98 -9.24
CA ASP A 626 3.52 -23.88 -7.81
C ASP A 626 3.86 -22.44 -7.40
N SER A 627 4.48 -21.67 -8.30
CA SER A 627 4.87 -20.29 -8.02
C SER A 627 3.68 -19.33 -7.87
N ILE A 628 2.48 -19.73 -8.31
CA ILE A 628 1.23 -19.02 -8.00
C ILE A 628 1.00 -19.03 -6.49
N ALA A 629 1.16 -20.20 -5.87
CA ALA A 629 1.05 -20.35 -4.43
C ALA A 629 2.11 -19.55 -3.67
N VAL A 630 3.34 -19.57 -4.16
CA VAL A 630 4.45 -18.78 -3.62
C VAL A 630 4.12 -17.29 -3.65
N ALA A 631 3.58 -16.79 -4.77
CA ALA A 631 3.18 -15.39 -4.91
C ALA A 631 2.00 -15.03 -4.00
N LEU A 632 1.01 -15.91 -3.85
CA LEU A 632 -0.12 -15.71 -2.93
C LEU A 632 0.32 -15.71 -1.46
N LEU A 633 1.19 -16.64 -1.06
CA LEU A 633 1.79 -16.68 0.28
C LEU A 633 2.58 -15.39 0.57
N ALA A 634 3.30 -14.90 -0.42
CA ALA A 634 4.03 -13.63 -0.35
C ALA A 634 3.14 -12.39 -0.43
N LYS A 635 1.82 -12.54 -0.64
CA LYS A 635 0.86 -11.46 -0.92
C LYS A 635 1.34 -10.51 -2.02
N SER A 636 1.95 -11.07 -3.06
CA SER A 636 2.54 -10.35 -4.20
C SER A 636 3.64 -9.35 -3.83
N HIS A 637 4.18 -9.38 -2.60
CA HIS A 637 5.27 -8.52 -2.18
C HIS A 637 6.63 -9.16 -2.51
N PRO A 638 7.56 -8.49 -3.22
CA PRO A 638 8.80 -9.10 -3.70
C PRO A 638 9.67 -9.71 -2.59
N PHE A 639 9.83 -9.02 -1.45
CA PHE A 639 10.59 -9.57 -0.32
C PHE A 639 9.89 -10.75 0.38
N GLY A 640 8.57 -10.88 0.24
CA GLY A 640 7.82 -12.03 0.75
C GLY A 640 8.03 -13.30 -0.08
N ILE A 641 8.53 -13.17 -1.31
CA ILE A 641 8.73 -14.32 -2.22
C ILE A 641 9.84 -15.24 -1.72
N PHE A 642 10.92 -14.71 -1.15
CA PHE A 642 12.03 -15.54 -0.66
C PHE A 642 11.61 -16.57 0.41
N PRO A 643 10.99 -16.19 1.54
CA PRO A 643 10.58 -17.17 2.55
C PRO A 643 9.52 -18.15 2.02
N ALA A 644 8.62 -17.69 1.15
CA ALA A 644 7.62 -18.57 0.50
C ALA A 644 8.27 -19.58 -0.44
N ALA A 645 9.19 -19.14 -1.31
CA ALA A 645 9.93 -20.00 -2.23
C ALA A 645 10.84 -20.98 -1.47
N PHE A 646 11.41 -20.55 -0.33
CA PHE A 646 12.20 -21.42 0.54
C PHE A 646 11.36 -22.55 1.11
N LEU A 647 10.13 -22.29 1.56
CA LEU A 647 9.20 -23.32 2.01
C LEU A 647 8.95 -24.36 0.89
N TRP A 648 8.65 -23.92 -0.33
CA TRP A 648 8.45 -24.83 -1.47
C TRP A 648 9.70 -25.63 -1.82
N GLY A 649 10.87 -24.97 -1.85
CA GLY A 649 12.16 -25.64 -2.07
C GLY A 649 12.48 -26.68 -1.00
N ALA A 650 12.20 -26.37 0.27
CA ALA A 650 12.41 -27.23 1.42
C ALA A 650 11.50 -28.46 1.38
N LEU A 651 10.20 -28.26 1.13
CA LEU A 651 9.23 -29.35 0.98
C LEU A 651 9.64 -30.29 -0.16
N ARG A 652 10.02 -29.72 -1.31
CA ARG A 652 10.40 -30.48 -2.50
C ARG A 652 11.69 -31.26 -2.33
N ASN A 653 12.71 -30.66 -1.72
CA ASN A 653 13.99 -31.33 -1.46
C ASN A 653 13.87 -32.39 -0.35
N GLY A 654 13.13 -32.08 0.72
CA GLY A 654 12.91 -32.99 1.85
C GLY A 654 12.08 -34.22 1.50
N ALA A 655 11.22 -34.13 0.48
CA ALA A 655 10.28 -35.18 0.11
C ALA A 655 10.94 -36.54 -0.19
N GLY A 656 12.12 -36.53 -0.82
CA GLY A 656 12.85 -37.77 -1.12
C GLY A 656 13.31 -38.48 0.16
N LEU A 657 13.85 -37.75 1.13
CA LEU A 657 14.29 -38.35 2.40
C LEU A 657 13.12 -38.77 3.29
N MET A 658 12.00 -38.04 3.22
CA MET A 658 10.73 -38.46 3.83
C MET A 658 10.30 -39.84 3.33
N GLN A 659 10.29 -40.07 2.02
CA GLN A 659 9.92 -41.36 1.42
C GLN A 659 10.89 -42.50 1.82
N VAL A 660 12.19 -42.20 1.93
CA VAL A 660 13.19 -43.18 2.38
C VAL A 660 13.00 -43.56 3.85
N ARG A 661 12.69 -42.59 4.71
CA ARG A 661 12.54 -42.83 6.16
C ARG A 661 11.18 -43.38 6.55
N ALA A 662 10.13 -43.04 5.82
CA ALA A 662 8.78 -43.50 6.06
C ALA A 662 8.33 -44.44 4.93
N GLN A 663 8.69 -45.72 5.08
CA GLN A 663 8.30 -46.76 4.13
C GLN A 663 6.77 -46.80 3.98
N GLY A 664 6.31 -46.81 2.73
CA GLY A 664 4.88 -46.79 2.38
C GLY A 664 4.29 -45.39 2.15
N ILE A 665 5.04 -44.31 2.39
CA ILE A 665 4.58 -42.95 2.08
C ILE A 665 5.07 -42.53 0.69
N SER A 666 4.13 -42.11 -0.17
CA SER A 666 4.46 -41.50 -1.47
C SER A 666 4.92 -40.05 -1.30
N ILE A 667 5.81 -39.61 -2.20
CA ILE A 667 6.16 -38.20 -2.39
C ILE A 667 4.93 -37.32 -2.67
N ASP A 668 3.86 -37.90 -3.21
CA ASP A 668 2.58 -37.21 -3.47
C ASP A 668 1.96 -36.60 -2.20
N LEU A 669 2.31 -37.11 -1.02
CA LEU A 669 1.89 -36.53 0.24
C LEU A 669 2.39 -35.08 0.40
N VAL A 670 3.58 -34.76 -0.12
CA VAL A 670 4.08 -33.38 -0.14
C VAL A 670 3.21 -32.50 -1.03
N SER A 671 2.77 -33.01 -2.18
CA SER A 671 1.83 -32.32 -3.06
C SER A 671 0.48 -32.05 -2.37
N ILE A 672 -0.01 -32.99 -1.54
CA ILE A 672 -1.22 -32.80 -0.72
C ILE A 672 -0.99 -31.67 0.31
N ILE A 673 0.15 -31.68 1.01
CA ILE A 673 0.48 -30.62 1.98
C ILE A 673 0.55 -29.26 1.27
N GLN A 674 1.21 -29.16 0.11
CA GLN A 674 1.27 -27.93 -0.68
C GLN A 674 -0.13 -27.46 -1.13
N ALA A 675 -1.00 -28.36 -1.57
CA ALA A 675 -2.38 -28.03 -1.93
C ALA A 675 -3.19 -27.52 -0.74
N LEU A 676 -3.03 -28.13 0.45
CA LEU A 676 -3.65 -27.66 1.69
C LEU A 676 -3.13 -26.27 2.10
N VAL A 677 -1.82 -26.02 1.97
CA VAL A 677 -1.23 -24.70 2.21
C VAL A 677 -1.89 -23.66 1.30
N ILE A 678 -2.03 -23.94 0.00
CA ILE A 678 -2.70 -23.05 -0.97
C ILE A 678 -4.14 -22.77 -0.55
N MET A 679 -4.89 -23.83 -0.24
CA MET A 679 -6.29 -23.73 0.15
C MET A 679 -6.47 -22.85 1.39
N PHE A 680 -5.65 -23.02 2.43
CA PHE A 680 -5.77 -22.23 3.66
C PHE A 680 -5.27 -20.78 3.52
N ILE A 681 -4.32 -20.52 2.61
CA ILE A 681 -3.91 -19.15 2.27
C ILE A 681 -5.05 -18.44 1.53
N ALA A 682 -5.70 -19.12 0.58
CA ALA A 682 -6.82 -18.56 -0.18
C ALA A 682 -8.08 -18.40 0.70
N ALA A 683 -8.34 -19.34 1.60
CA ALA A 683 -9.45 -19.33 2.54
C ALA A 683 -8.99 -18.88 3.94
N ASP A 684 -8.36 -17.70 4.01
CA ASP A 684 -7.76 -17.15 5.23
C ASP A 684 -8.78 -17.02 6.38
N GLN A 685 -10.05 -16.81 6.06
CA GLN A 685 -11.17 -16.79 7.01
C GLN A 685 -11.32 -18.09 7.80
N ILE A 686 -11.03 -19.26 7.20
CA ILE A 686 -11.09 -20.55 7.90
C ILE A 686 -10.05 -20.56 9.02
N ILE A 687 -8.84 -20.08 8.73
CA ILE A 687 -7.75 -20.00 9.72
C ILE A 687 -8.09 -18.99 10.81
N ARG A 688 -8.61 -17.82 10.45
CA ARG A 688 -9.05 -16.83 11.43
C ARG A 688 -10.15 -17.36 12.34
N TRP A 689 -11.11 -18.10 11.79
CA TRP A 689 -12.17 -18.76 12.55
C TRP A 689 -11.62 -19.84 13.49
N LEU A 690 -10.78 -20.75 12.96
CA LEU A 690 -10.20 -21.86 13.71
C LEU A 690 -9.39 -21.38 14.93
N TYR A 691 -8.62 -20.31 14.75
CA TYR A 691 -7.76 -19.72 15.78
C TYR A 691 -8.38 -18.52 16.50
N ARG A 692 -9.68 -18.24 16.29
CA ARG A 692 -10.43 -17.13 16.92
C ARG A 692 -9.75 -15.76 16.80
N MET A 693 -9.13 -15.49 15.65
CA MET A 693 -8.50 -14.21 15.37
C MET A 693 -9.52 -13.20 14.83
N ARG A 694 -9.39 -11.93 15.23
CA ARG A 694 -10.30 -10.87 14.82
C ARG A 694 -10.22 -10.67 13.31
N ALA A 695 -11.35 -10.89 12.61
CA ALA A 695 -11.46 -10.55 11.20
C ALA A 695 -11.52 -9.03 11.06
N ARG A 696 -10.64 -8.45 10.23
CA ARG A 696 -10.80 -7.06 9.78
C ARG A 696 -11.48 -7.12 8.42
N ARG A 697 -12.53 -6.32 8.21
CA ARG A 697 -13.07 -6.07 6.87
C ARG A 697 -12.02 -5.27 6.12
N GLU A 698 -11.14 -5.94 5.37
CA GLU A 698 -10.27 -5.27 4.40
C GLU A 698 -11.06 -5.00 3.11
N ALA A 699 -10.78 -3.85 2.50
CA ALA A 699 -11.31 -3.48 1.20
C ALA A 699 -11.01 -4.60 0.20
N MET A 700 -12.04 -5.03 -0.54
CA MET A 700 -11.88 -6.01 -1.61
C MET A 700 -10.73 -5.58 -2.54
N VAL A 701 -9.74 -6.46 -2.71
CA VAL A 701 -8.83 -6.37 -3.84
C VAL A 701 -9.67 -6.66 -5.08
N VAL A 702 -10.04 -5.61 -5.80
CA VAL A 702 -10.82 -5.72 -7.03
C VAL A 702 -9.87 -6.20 -8.12
N PHE A 703 -9.87 -7.50 -8.40
CA PHE A 703 -9.29 -8.00 -9.65
C PHE A 703 -10.04 -7.35 -10.81
N THR A 704 -9.33 -6.98 -11.89
CA THR A 704 -9.97 -6.40 -13.08
C THR A 704 -11.14 -7.28 -13.50
N ARG A 705 -12.36 -6.73 -13.48
CA ARG A 705 -13.63 -7.47 -13.59
C ARG A 705 -13.52 -8.61 -14.62
N GLY A 706 -13.38 -9.81 -14.10
CA GLY A 706 -13.46 -11.06 -14.84
C GLY A 706 -14.61 -11.84 -14.23
N TRP A 707 -15.67 -12.01 -15.03
CA TRP A 707 -17.00 -12.55 -14.71
C TRP A 707 -18.04 -11.54 -14.23
N GLY A 708 -18.77 -10.99 -15.22
CA GLY A 708 -20.11 -10.41 -15.07
C GLY A 708 -20.18 -8.94 -14.66
N GLY A 709 -20.06 -8.02 -15.63
CA GLY A 709 -20.58 -6.63 -15.51
C GLY A 709 -19.76 -5.67 -14.67
#